data_AF-A0AAG5CUC3-F1
#
_entry.id   AF-A0AAG5CUC3-F1
#
_cell.length_a   1.000
_cell.length_b   1.000
_cell.length_c   1.000
_cell.angle_alpha   90.00
_cell.angle_beta   90.00
_cell.angle_gamma   90.00
#
_symmetry.space_group_name_H-M   'P 1'
#
loop_
_entity.id
_entity.type
_entity.pdbx_description
1 polymer ?
#
loop_
_entity_poly.entity_id
_entity_poly.type
_entity_poly.pdbx_seq_one_letter_code
_entity_poly.pdbx_strand_id
1 'polypeptide(L)'
;MEEAKLARLLSSIQKSSDKNAIYRNLVTIRTHFVTTDGGIRLLSTTEGIKVLVGLLSKPYEKVIEVVLSILGNCCTRKECCKQAFDCGILSPLISIISNIPNPSIQCRGCRLLGNLAQHEPISYKIARDNGNTAYALSSILTESDNMAVLIMVIRAIRQLWREKSLRLTLMEQGCIGRIVKILIRYAQIESETDQLLHSERSSGSPPATGSKEEEEKVVLKHWHAPDRMVTKEKFNNIVRNMEHSQLCDIVGYQVIQNYRWKDRPDFKLPEAEETIKLFESVLKCLQMITTTVMLQVVEEIYGGTGTGLDCLVYLCGETSPFRALSLKVVSNLAANPDAIERLTACGVIKMAADLIMYANLDDSEKRYCINMMCLLTKEACNRGHIRRSGALQAFMKIAKQSHEKREQAMILYALYQYRFDSLSNEILLSNGLVSFLVRILNGIIAEKEVTHLRHYEDEKQQSHTSVFSRRRSNSAKAGKMRRSDLLFHYKSGNGYQQHNHHHRAAKQSKLDPYCSAPESPDSGSSGYASTSYGGTVRSPATSVGSSPPRVPEDEAFGDDTDIYSPVCSDHEQEDDPHGEGTAETRAAAQVDTDGPPCDRAEGNEEDEELPEGTEETKDFDIVSYLIEDSSNAKWLDTIEERELLEDESISSGMKPSRSGTTDDCIDDNEMFKIEQEIATAKTFEKYPMQPTLTLLWSVSKSFPAVEFVQKDTLETLLKICKHGKKPRGRAFHTLANILKHVKHFLPLLRQDFVFRLHEMKTPYTAHGARCWSCDEMRSACNDLMTLFGSVGETGYGQGEIAHILRTGERELKLRVSIIVLFVVRDTRLLHKLLFDMKVLETVMDFILGEGVATTPDEQQARLSGIACSAITQLAQNLSIFGEEEDTGTPSEKLEAKEFDNTLTICDESPASTDERVTFRVRSSASGPEETVLVSKALLVEGSEVFRRMFEADHFIESVKNEVHLQEPISADGLRYFFYLIRLQTVNKLTGMAPPPKVIEASLDALSLAQKYLLPAVERSVLNIVKTLLNDDCVLNVFEWSLRNYNQELLVASTYYFLYSDISGAAKCKLYRAANRSSYRDEWRRLLTETILFRIQPNAEQ
;
A
#
# COMPACT_ATOMS: atom_id res chain seq x y z
N MET A 1 56.07 -11.08 47.04
CA MET A 1 56.01 -11.96 48.24
C MET A 1 55.01 -13.10 48.06
N GLU A 2 53.80 -12.84 47.56
CA GLU A 2 52.72 -13.84 47.44
C GLU A 2 53.02 -14.97 46.44
N GLU A 3 53.69 -14.69 45.32
CA GLU A 3 54.11 -15.71 44.34
C GLU A 3 55.00 -16.80 44.96
N ALA A 4 56.04 -16.40 45.69
CA ALA A 4 56.89 -17.32 46.43
C ALA A 4 56.16 -18.05 47.58
N LYS A 5 55.00 -17.55 48.05
CA LYS A 5 54.12 -18.26 48.99
C LYS A 5 53.27 -19.31 48.24
N LEU A 6 52.71 -18.94 47.08
CA LEU A 6 51.91 -19.83 46.24
C LEU A 6 52.74 -21.00 45.68
N ALA A 7 53.92 -20.72 45.13
CA ALA A 7 54.83 -21.75 44.61
C ALA A 7 55.24 -22.77 45.68
N ARG A 8 55.46 -22.32 46.93
CA ARG A 8 55.72 -23.21 48.07
C ARG A 8 54.50 -24.09 48.41
N LEU A 9 53.29 -23.53 48.40
CA LEU A 9 52.05 -24.30 48.63
C LEU A 9 51.83 -25.34 47.52
N LEU A 10 51.99 -24.97 46.25
CA LEU A 10 51.86 -25.87 45.10
C LEU A 10 52.91 -26.98 45.12
N SER A 11 54.19 -26.67 45.38
CA SER A 11 55.25 -27.68 45.49
C SER A 11 55.02 -28.64 46.67
N SER A 12 54.50 -28.13 47.78
CA SER A 12 54.12 -28.96 48.94
C SER A 12 52.95 -29.91 48.60
N ILE A 13 51.95 -29.43 47.84
CA ILE A 13 50.83 -30.24 47.34
C ILE A 13 51.29 -31.35 46.38
N GLN A 14 52.25 -31.07 45.50
CA GLN A 14 52.80 -32.06 44.56
C GLN A 14 53.64 -33.15 45.25
N LYS A 15 54.43 -32.77 46.27
CA LYS A 15 55.38 -33.66 46.96
C LYS A 15 54.76 -34.44 48.12
N SER A 16 53.67 -33.94 48.71
CA SER A 16 53.03 -34.60 49.86
C SER A 16 52.17 -35.79 49.44
N SER A 17 52.32 -36.91 50.16
CA SER A 17 51.36 -38.02 50.17
C SER A 17 50.30 -37.88 51.27
N ASP A 18 50.52 -37.03 52.29
CA ASP A 18 49.54 -36.78 53.35
C ASP A 18 48.34 -35.96 52.82
N LYS A 19 47.16 -36.57 52.93
CA LYS A 19 45.86 -35.99 52.56
C LYS A 19 45.55 -34.73 53.37
N ASN A 20 45.95 -34.68 54.64
CA ASN A 20 45.66 -33.57 55.54
C ASN A 20 46.56 -32.35 55.26
N ALA A 21 47.83 -32.56 54.90
CA ALA A 21 48.71 -31.52 54.38
C ALA A 21 48.20 -30.96 53.04
N ILE A 22 47.83 -31.83 52.10
CA ILE A 22 47.24 -31.41 50.81
C ILE A 22 45.98 -30.56 51.05
N TYR A 23 45.05 -31.03 51.89
CA TYR A 23 43.82 -30.31 52.22
C TYR A 23 44.08 -28.93 52.84
N ARG A 24 44.97 -28.83 53.85
CA ARG A 24 45.32 -27.55 54.49
C ARG A 24 45.92 -26.55 53.50
N ASN A 25 46.82 -27.01 52.62
CA ASN A 25 47.42 -26.16 51.60
C ASN A 25 46.38 -25.69 50.58
N LEU A 26 45.48 -26.57 50.13
CA LEU A 26 44.40 -26.20 49.21
C LEU A 26 43.40 -25.22 49.84
N VAL A 27 43.04 -25.38 51.12
CA VAL A 27 42.21 -24.40 51.83
C VAL A 27 42.91 -23.03 51.89
N THR A 28 44.22 -23.01 52.14
CA THR A 28 45.04 -21.78 52.12
C THR A 28 45.07 -21.12 50.73
N ILE A 29 45.14 -21.91 49.66
CA ILE A 29 45.01 -21.39 48.29
C ILE A 29 43.61 -20.80 48.09
N ARG A 30 42.56 -21.55 48.43
CA ARG A 30 41.15 -21.15 48.28
C ARG A 30 40.83 -19.80 48.94
N THR A 31 41.31 -19.57 50.17
CA THR A 31 40.99 -18.35 50.93
C THR A 31 41.80 -17.12 50.50
N HIS A 32 43.07 -17.28 50.16
CA HIS A 32 43.98 -16.14 49.92
C HIS A 32 44.24 -15.80 48.46
N PHE A 33 44.06 -16.75 47.53
CA PHE A 33 44.46 -16.55 46.13
C PHE A 33 43.30 -16.61 45.14
N VAL A 34 42.20 -17.31 45.46
CA VAL A 34 41.06 -17.52 44.54
C VAL A 34 39.84 -16.66 44.89
N THR A 35 40.06 -15.68 45.76
CA THR A 35 39.13 -14.62 46.19
C THR A 35 39.41 -13.30 45.47
N THR A 36 40.58 -13.14 44.83
CA THR A 36 40.98 -11.93 44.11
C THR A 36 41.40 -12.26 42.67
N ASP A 37 41.09 -11.37 41.73
CA ASP A 37 41.43 -11.56 40.30
C ASP A 37 42.95 -11.60 40.05
N GLY A 38 43.73 -10.87 40.87
CA GLY A 38 45.19 -10.94 40.86
C GLY A 38 45.74 -12.30 41.29
N GLY A 39 45.17 -12.91 42.34
CA GLY A 39 45.58 -14.24 42.79
C GLY A 39 45.18 -15.36 41.82
N ILE A 40 44.05 -15.21 41.10
CA ILE A 40 43.66 -16.13 40.02
C ILE A 40 44.64 -16.06 38.85
N ARG A 41 45.05 -14.86 38.43
CA ARG A 41 46.12 -14.69 37.41
C ARG A 41 47.41 -15.40 37.86
N LEU A 42 47.83 -15.16 39.10
CA LEU A 42 49.04 -15.75 39.68
C LEU A 42 49.01 -17.28 39.69
N LEU A 43 47.86 -17.86 40.04
CA LEU A 43 47.65 -19.31 40.02
C LEU A 43 47.70 -19.90 38.60
N SER A 44 47.27 -19.14 37.59
CA SER A 44 47.37 -19.54 36.19
C SER A 44 48.82 -19.49 35.69
N THR A 45 49.57 -18.42 36.02
CA THR A 45 50.97 -18.27 35.60
C THR A 45 51.93 -19.25 36.27
N THR A 46 51.68 -19.68 37.52
CA THR A 46 52.55 -20.65 38.24
C THR A 46 52.18 -22.13 38.01
N GLU A 47 51.64 -22.50 36.84
CA GLU A 47 51.07 -23.83 36.52
C GLU A 47 50.04 -24.38 37.55
N GLY A 48 49.46 -23.55 38.41
CA GLY A 48 48.62 -24.00 39.53
C GLY A 48 47.37 -24.76 39.07
N ILE A 49 46.78 -24.35 37.95
CA ILE A 49 45.63 -25.04 37.33
C ILE A 49 45.97 -26.49 36.96
N LYS A 50 47.16 -26.75 36.39
CA LYS A 50 47.64 -28.08 36.01
C LYS A 50 47.82 -28.99 37.23
N VAL A 51 48.38 -28.43 38.33
CA VAL A 51 48.50 -29.14 39.61
C VAL A 51 47.12 -29.53 40.15
N LEU A 52 46.15 -28.61 40.09
CA LEU A 52 44.79 -28.82 40.58
C LEU A 52 44.03 -29.86 39.75
N VAL A 53 44.12 -29.82 38.42
CA VAL A 53 43.50 -30.84 37.55
C VAL A 53 44.06 -32.23 37.86
N GLY A 54 45.37 -32.38 38.06
CA GLY A 54 46.00 -33.65 38.45
C GLY A 54 45.57 -34.20 39.83
N LEU A 55 44.92 -33.40 40.68
CA LEU A 55 44.37 -33.85 41.96
C LEU A 55 42.94 -34.40 41.85
N LEU A 56 42.20 -34.09 40.78
CA LEU A 56 40.84 -34.60 40.56
C LEU A 56 40.84 -36.13 40.40
N SER A 57 41.91 -36.70 39.85
CA SER A 57 42.08 -38.15 39.69
C SER A 57 42.40 -38.90 41.01
N LYS A 58 42.45 -38.22 42.17
CA LYS A 58 42.72 -38.85 43.48
C LYS A 58 41.41 -39.12 44.24
N PRO A 59 41.21 -40.30 44.86
CA PRO A 59 39.93 -40.74 45.41
C PRO A 59 39.60 -40.14 46.80
N TYR A 60 39.84 -38.83 47.01
CA TYR A 60 39.68 -38.18 48.31
C TYR A 60 38.67 -37.03 48.22
N GLU A 61 37.41 -37.30 48.58
CA GLU A 61 36.28 -36.36 48.48
C GLU A 61 36.58 -34.96 49.02
N LYS A 62 37.09 -34.83 50.25
CA LYS A 62 37.44 -33.52 50.85
C LYS A 62 38.50 -32.75 50.06
N VAL A 63 39.38 -33.43 49.33
CA VAL A 63 40.37 -32.81 48.44
C VAL A 63 39.69 -32.41 47.13
N ILE A 64 38.94 -33.32 46.50
CA ILE A 64 38.15 -33.06 45.29
C ILE A 64 37.24 -31.83 45.49
N GLU A 65 36.48 -31.76 46.58
CA GLU A 65 35.56 -30.67 46.89
C GLU A 65 36.26 -29.30 46.89
N VAL A 66 37.42 -29.21 47.56
CA VAL A 66 38.20 -27.96 47.62
C VAL A 66 38.84 -27.65 46.26
N VAL A 67 39.34 -28.65 45.52
CA VAL A 67 39.88 -28.47 44.17
C VAL A 67 38.81 -27.97 43.21
N LEU A 68 37.60 -28.56 43.19
CA LEU A 68 36.47 -28.08 42.39
C LEU A 68 36.01 -26.68 42.82
N SER A 69 36.10 -26.36 44.11
CA SER A 69 35.82 -25.01 44.62
C SER A 69 36.81 -23.98 44.08
N ILE A 70 38.11 -24.30 44.05
CA ILE A 70 39.17 -23.45 43.51
C ILE A 70 39.01 -23.31 41.99
N LEU A 71 38.98 -24.43 41.27
CA LEU A 71 38.86 -24.44 39.80
C LEU A 71 37.57 -23.76 39.34
N GLY A 72 36.44 -23.96 40.03
CA GLY A 72 35.18 -23.28 39.70
C GLY A 72 35.24 -21.76 39.87
N ASN A 73 36.11 -21.23 40.73
CA ASN A 73 36.38 -19.79 40.81
C ASN A 73 37.35 -19.34 39.70
N CYS A 74 38.42 -20.10 39.44
CA CYS A 74 39.40 -19.76 38.39
C CYS A 74 38.76 -19.75 36.99
N CYS A 75 37.99 -20.78 36.68
CA CYS A 75 37.26 -20.96 35.42
C CYS A 75 36.05 -20.00 35.27
N THR A 76 35.96 -18.94 36.07
CA THR A 76 35.19 -17.75 35.65
C THR A 76 35.90 -16.99 34.52
N ARG A 77 37.20 -17.25 34.30
CA ARG A 77 38.04 -16.63 33.27
C ARG A 77 38.35 -17.56 32.10
N LYS A 78 38.32 -17.01 30.88
CA LYS A 78 38.60 -17.71 29.62
C LYS A 78 39.98 -18.35 29.58
N GLU A 79 41.01 -17.65 30.07
CA GLU A 79 42.39 -18.16 30.13
C GLU A 79 42.51 -19.41 31.01
N CYS A 80 41.90 -19.37 32.20
CA CYS A 80 41.92 -20.47 33.16
C CYS A 80 41.11 -21.68 32.65
N CYS A 81 39.97 -21.43 31.99
CA CYS A 81 39.20 -22.48 31.32
C CYS A 81 40.01 -23.19 30.23
N LYS A 82 40.70 -22.42 29.38
CA LYS A 82 41.58 -22.98 28.34
C LYS A 82 42.72 -23.80 28.96
N GLN A 83 43.43 -23.25 29.95
CA GLN A 83 44.51 -23.97 30.64
C GLN A 83 44.00 -25.26 31.30
N ALA A 84 42.81 -25.26 31.91
CA ALA A 84 42.20 -26.46 32.49
C ALA A 84 41.83 -27.50 31.42
N PHE A 85 41.30 -27.06 30.28
CA PHE A 85 40.99 -27.91 29.13
C PHE A 85 42.24 -28.55 28.53
N ASP A 86 43.29 -27.76 28.29
CA ASP A 86 44.60 -28.23 27.80
C ASP A 86 45.26 -29.23 28.77
N CYS A 87 44.93 -29.15 30.07
CA CYS A 87 45.34 -30.12 31.10
C CYS A 87 44.43 -31.36 31.19
N GLY A 88 43.42 -31.52 30.33
CA GLY A 88 42.57 -32.71 30.26
C GLY A 88 41.44 -32.80 31.30
N ILE A 89 40.95 -31.67 31.84
CA ILE A 89 40.00 -31.65 32.96
C ILE A 89 38.67 -32.40 32.73
N LEU A 90 38.19 -32.51 31.48
CA LEU A 90 36.83 -32.95 31.19
C LEU A 90 36.53 -34.39 31.67
N SER A 91 37.41 -35.35 31.40
CA SER A 91 37.18 -36.76 31.75
C SER A 91 37.13 -36.98 33.28
N PRO A 92 38.09 -36.48 34.08
CA PRO A 92 37.98 -36.50 35.54
C PRO A 92 36.73 -35.79 36.06
N LEU A 93 36.38 -34.63 35.50
CA LEU A 93 35.23 -33.84 35.96
C LEU A 93 33.89 -34.56 35.74
N ILE A 94 33.66 -35.07 34.52
CA ILE A 94 32.43 -35.80 34.18
C ILE A 94 32.34 -37.10 35.02
N SER A 95 33.45 -37.81 35.19
CA SER A 95 33.51 -38.99 36.05
C SER A 95 33.15 -38.68 37.51
N ILE A 96 33.66 -37.58 38.08
CA ILE A 96 33.31 -37.15 39.45
C ILE A 96 31.83 -36.80 39.57
N ILE A 97 31.29 -36.04 38.62
CA ILE A 97 29.86 -35.63 38.62
C ILE A 97 28.94 -36.87 38.57
N SER A 98 29.29 -37.87 37.75
CA SER A 98 28.49 -39.08 37.54
C SER A 98 28.60 -40.13 38.64
N ASN A 99 29.72 -40.22 39.36
CA ASN A 99 30.00 -41.34 40.27
C ASN A 99 30.05 -40.98 41.76
N ILE A 100 30.03 -39.69 42.12
CA ILE A 100 30.09 -39.24 43.52
C ILE A 100 28.78 -38.51 43.87
N PRO A 101 27.77 -39.20 44.46
CA PRO A 101 26.47 -38.62 44.83
C PRO A 101 26.53 -37.77 46.10
N ASN A 102 27.57 -36.93 46.23
CA ASN A 102 27.75 -35.98 47.32
C ASN A 102 27.29 -34.59 46.82
N PRO A 103 26.22 -34.00 47.39
CA PRO A 103 25.68 -32.72 46.92
C PRO A 103 26.70 -31.57 46.88
N SER A 104 27.64 -31.55 47.84
CA SER A 104 28.69 -30.52 47.90
C SER A 104 29.67 -30.63 46.72
N ILE A 105 29.94 -31.85 46.27
CA ILE A 105 30.82 -32.16 45.13
C ILE A 105 30.08 -31.95 43.81
N GLN A 106 28.86 -32.51 43.66
CA GLN A 106 28.06 -32.35 42.45
C GLN A 106 27.74 -30.89 42.15
N CYS A 107 27.31 -30.10 43.15
CA CYS A 107 27.08 -28.67 43.00
C CYS A 107 28.31 -27.93 42.46
N ARG A 108 29.52 -28.21 42.99
CA ARG A 108 30.76 -27.58 42.54
C ARG A 108 31.24 -28.11 41.17
N GLY A 109 31.02 -29.40 40.90
CA GLY A 109 31.31 -30.04 39.63
C GLY A 109 30.46 -29.47 38.50
N CYS A 110 29.14 -29.43 38.67
CA CYS A 110 28.22 -28.80 37.71
C CYS A 110 28.50 -27.30 37.54
N ARG A 111 28.84 -26.57 38.62
CA ARG A 111 29.28 -25.16 38.52
C ARG A 111 30.51 -25.00 37.63
N LEU A 112 31.52 -25.85 37.81
CA LEU A 112 32.75 -25.84 37.01
C LEU A 112 32.48 -26.26 35.56
N LEU A 113 31.66 -27.30 35.33
CA LEU A 113 31.26 -27.74 34.00
C LEU A 113 30.50 -26.64 33.24
N GLY A 114 29.52 -25.99 33.88
CA GLY A 114 28.78 -24.87 33.31
C GLY A 114 29.60 -23.58 33.13
N ASN A 115 30.76 -23.48 33.80
CA ASN A 115 31.73 -22.42 33.57
C ASN A 115 32.63 -22.73 32.37
N LEU A 116 33.15 -23.96 32.26
CA LEU A 116 33.90 -24.44 31.10
C LEU A 116 33.06 -24.39 29.81
N ALA A 117 31.78 -24.77 29.88
CA ALA A 117 30.84 -24.79 28.76
C ALA A 117 30.46 -23.41 28.20
N GLN A 118 30.87 -22.30 28.83
CA GLN A 118 30.71 -20.96 28.25
C GLN A 118 31.76 -20.65 27.16
N HIS A 119 32.70 -21.55 26.90
CA HIS A 119 33.70 -21.41 25.86
C HIS A 119 33.49 -22.45 24.76
N GLU A 120 33.13 -21.95 23.57
CA GLU A 120 32.76 -22.72 22.38
C GLU A 120 33.70 -23.91 22.03
N PRO A 121 35.05 -23.79 22.09
CA PRO A 121 35.92 -24.94 21.82
C PRO A 121 35.77 -26.08 22.85
N ILE A 122 35.41 -25.73 24.09
CA ILE A 122 35.25 -26.69 25.19
C ILE A 122 33.86 -27.31 25.14
N SER A 123 32.81 -26.52 24.91
CA SER A 123 31.44 -27.05 24.74
C SER A 123 31.35 -27.97 23.52
N TYR A 124 31.97 -27.62 22.39
CA TYR A 124 32.07 -28.48 21.22
C TYR A 124 32.76 -29.82 21.53
N LYS A 125 33.85 -29.82 22.31
CA LYS A 125 34.52 -31.06 22.71
C LYS A 125 33.68 -31.90 23.68
N ILE A 126 32.97 -31.28 24.63
CA ILE A 126 32.00 -31.97 25.49
C ILE A 126 30.87 -32.58 24.64
N ALA A 127 30.42 -31.88 23.60
CA ALA A 127 29.34 -32.32 22.73
C ALA A 127 29.71 -33.43 21.74
N ARG A 128 31.00 -33.62 21.46
CA ARG A 128 31.51 -34.75 20.69
C ARG A 128 31.51 -36.05 21.50
N ASP A 129 31.82 -35.98 22.79
CA ASP A 129 31.89 -37.12 23.71
C ASP A 129 30.69 -37.07 24.70
N ASN A 130 29.49 -36.85 24.17
CA ASN A 130 28.33 -36.35 24.91
C ASN A 130 27.64 -37.36 25.85
N GLY A 131 27.65 -38.67 25.54
CA GLY A 131 26.83 -39.68 26.23
C GLY A 131 26.99 -39.70 27.76
N ASN A 132 28.24 -39.76 28.25
CA ASN A 132 28.53 -39.73 29.69
C ASN A 132 28.11 -38.40 30.34
N THR A 133 28.23 -37.29 29.62
CA THR A 133 27.83 -35.96 30.11
C THR A 133 26.31 -35.87 30.22
N ALA A 134 25.58 -36.28 29.18
CA ALA A 134 24.12 -36.27 29.16
C ALA A 134 23.55 -37.19 30.25
N TYR A 135 24.10 -38.41 30.40
CA TYR A 135 23.72 -39.34 31.45
C TYR A 135 23.94 -38.75 32.85
N ALA A 136 25.12 -38.22 33.14
CA ALA A 136 25.45 -37.64 34.45
C ALA A 136 24.55 -36.46 34.82
N LEU A 137 24.27 -35.56 33.87
CA LEU A 137 23.37 -34.42 34.09
C LEU A 137 21.91 -34.87 34.29
N SER A 138 21.46 -35.88 33.54
CA SER A 138 20.09 -36.40 33.60
C SER A 138 19.82 -37.24 34.86
N SER A 139 20.80 -38.03 35.32
CA SER A 139 20.78 -38.74 36.61
C SER A 139 20.61 -37.76 37.78
N ILE A 140 21.43 -36.69 37.84
CA ILE A 140 21.33 -35.68 38.89
C ILE A 140 19.96 -34.98 38.93
N LEU A 141 19.35 -34.71 37.77
CA LEU A 141 17.99 -34.16 37.69
C LEU A 141 16.90 -35.09 38.25
N THR A 142 17.15 -36.39 38.35
CA THR A 142 16.21 -37.39 38.86
C THR A 142 16.47 -37.76 40.31
N GLU A 143 17.73 -37.81 40.72
CA GLU A 143 18.16 -38.37 42.00
C GLU A 143 18.38 -37.30 43.09
N SER A 144 18.53 -36.01 42.73
CA SER A 144 18.89 -34.97 43.69
C SER A 144 17.69 -34.12 44.13
N ASP A 145 17.37 -34.17 45.43
CA ASP A 145 16.46 -33.20 46.08
C ASP A 145 17.15 -31.89 46.49
N ASN A 146 18.48 -31.79 46.36
CA ASN A 146 19.22 -30.62 46.85
C ASN A 146 19.10 -29.43 45.87
N MET A 147 18.41 -28.36 46.28
CA MET A 147 18.16 -27.19 45.42
C MET A 147 19.44 -26.57 44.84
N ALA A 148 20.54 -26.49 45.61
CA ALA A 148 21.80 -25.94 45.10
C ALA A 148 22.44 -26.80 44.00
N VAL A 149 22.35 -28.13 44.11
CA VAL A 149 22.75 -29.07 43.03
C VAL A 149 21.86 -28.87 41.81
N LEU A 150 20.53 -28.84 42.00
CA LEU A 150 19.57 -28.63 40.91
C LEU A 150 19.79 -27.31 40.17
N ILE A 151 20.00 -26.20 40.89
CA ILE A 151 20.32 -24.89 40.28
C ILE A 151 21.58 -24.99 39.41
N MET A 152 22.63 -25.69 39.88
CA MET A 152 23.91 -25.81 39.14
C MET A 152 23.85 -26.80 37.97
N VAL A 153 23.14 -27.92 38.08
CA VAL A 153 22.98 -28.87 36.96
C VAL A 153 22.15 -28.24 35.83
N ILE A 154 21.05 -27.54 36.18
CA ILE A 154 20.21 -26.82 35.23
C ILE A 154 21.01 -25.69 34.55
N ARG A 155 21.83 -24.95 35.31
CA ARG A 155 22.75 -23.96 34.74
C ARG A 155 23.74 -24.59 33.75
N ALA A 156 24.29 -25.77 34.04
CA ALA A 156 25.22 -26.46 33.15
C ALA A 156 24.52 -26.91 31.85
N ILE A 157 23.34 -27.54 31.98
CA ILE A 157 22.49 -27.93 30.84
C ILE A 157 22.18 -26.73 29.94
N ARG A 158 21.77 -25.59 30.51
CA ARG A 158 21.48 -24.36 29.76
C ARG A 158 22.65 -23.88 28.89
N GLN A 159 23.89 -23.96 29.38
CA GLN A 159 25.06 -23.55 28.58
C GLN A 159 25.38 -24.57 27.48
N LEU A 160 25.27 -25.86 27.81
CA LEU A 160 25.54 -26.97 26.90
C LEU A 160 24.46 -27.16 25.81
N TRP A 161 23.25 -26.62 26.02
CA TRP A 161 22.12 -26.73 25.08
C TRP A 161 22.37 -26.12 23.69
N ARG A 162 23.35 -25.21 23.58
CA ARG A 162 23.76 -24.60 22.30
C ARG A 162 24.32 -25.62 21.30
N GLU A 163 24.82 -26.76 21.78
CA GLU A 163 25.49 -27.79 20.98
C GLU A 163 24.49 -28.83 20.41
N LYS A 164 24.34 -28.90 19.07
CA LYS A 164 23.29 -29.72 18.41
C LYS A 164 23.30 -31.20 18.85
N SER A 165 24.47 -31.85 18.91
CA SER A 165 24.58 -33.28 19.26
C SER A 165 24.21 -33.56 20.72
N LEU A 166 24.75 -32.80 21.67
CA LEU A 166 24.47 -32.95 23.10
C LEU A 166 23.02 -32.58 23.44
N ARG A 167 22.44 -31.59 22.74
CA ARG A 167 21.01 -31.27 22.85
C ARG A 167 20.12 -32.47 22.51
N LEU A 168 20.38 -33.16 21.41
CA LEU A 168 19.60 -34.35 21.01
C LEU A 168 19.70 -35.46 22.06
N THR A 169 20.91 -35.79 22.53
CA THR A 169 21.08 -36.80 23.58
C THR A 169 20.46 -36.41 24.93
N LEU A 170 20.42 -35.12 25.28
CA LEU A 170 19.69 -34.65 26.47
C LEU A 170 18.17 -34.78 26.30
N MET A 171 17.65 -34.55 25.09
CA MET A 171 16.23 -34.77 24.75
C MET A 171 15.88 -36.26 24.80
N GLU A 172 16.66 -37.15 24.19
CA GLU A 172 16.48 -38.62 24.28
C GLU A 172 16.40 -39.14 25.73
N GLN A 173 17.12 -38.48 26.66
CA GLN A 173 17.11 -38.80 28.08
C GLN A 173 15.91 -38.18 28.85
N GLY A 174 14.98 -37.49 28.18
CA GLY A 174 13.82 -36.84 28.80
C GLY A 174 14.19 -35.69 29.75
N CYS A 175 15.26 -34.96 29.45
CA CYS A 175 15.80 -33.91 30.32
C CYS A 175 14.83 -32.74 30.51
N ILE A 176 14.08 -32.35 29.46
CA ILE A 176 13.17 -31.20 29.51
C ILE A 176 12.02 -31.52 30.47
N GLY A 177 11.42 -32.70 30.35
CA GLY A 177 10.32 -33.15 31.20
C GLY A 177 10.73 -33.29 32.67
N ARG A 178 12.00 -33.64 32.96
CA ARG A 178 12.55 -33.63 34.33
C ARG A 178 12.65 -32.20 34.88
N ILE A 179 13.17 -31.24 34.09
CA ILE A 179 13.26 -29.82 34.48
C ILE A 179 11.86 -29.22 34.72
N VAL A 180 10.88 -29.56 33.88
CA VAL A 180 9.49 -29.11 34.01
C VAL A 180 8.82 -29.73 35.24
N LYS A 181 9.04 -31.02 35.51
CA LYS A 181 8.57 -31.68 36.75
C LYS A 181 9.14 -31.03 38.01
N ILE A 182 10.40 -30.57 37.99
CA ILE A 182 10.98 -29.82 39.12
C ILE A 182 10.22 -28.50 39.34
N LEU A 183 9.91 -27.75 38.28
CA LEU A 183 9.10 -26.51 38.40
C LEU A 183 7.72 -26.80 38.99
N ILE A 184 7.02 -27.82 38.45
CA ILE A 184 5.69 -28.24 38.91
C ILE A 184 5.73 -28.65 40.39
N ARG A 185 6.67 -29.52 40.79
CA ARG A 185 6.80 -30.04 42.17
C ARG A 185 6.91 -28.93 43.23
N TYR A 186 7.60 -27.85 42.92
CA TYR A 186 7.78 -26.72 43.83
C TYR A 186 6.74 -25.59 43.65
N ALA A 187 5.91 -25.64 42.59
CA ALA A 187 4.83 -24.70 42.34
C ALA A 187 3.45 -25.23 42.78
N GLN A 188 3.24 -26.55 42.80
CA GLN A 188 1.95 -27.13 43.14
C GLN A 188 1.63 -27.00 44.63
N ILE A 189 0.33 -26.92 44.93
CA ILE A 189 -0.20 -27.13 46.27
C ILE A 189 -0.42 -28.63 46.45
N GLU A 190 0.23 -29.24 47.44
CA GLU A 190 -0.02 -30.63 47.82
C GLU A 190 -1.49 -30.77 48.26
N SER A 191 -2.25 -31.62 47.57
CA SER A 191 -3.61 -31.95 48.00
C SER A 191 -3.55 -32.94 49.16
N GLU A 192 -4.34 -32.69 50.21
CA GLU A 192 -4.38 -33.52 51.43
C GLU A 192 -4.78 -35.00 51.15
N THR A 193 -5.28 -35.30 49.95
CA THR A 193 -5.60 -36.64 49.45
C THR A 193 -4.41 -37.59 49.35
N ASP A 194 -3.18 -37.12 49.12
CA ASP A 194 -2.02 -38.03 48.96
C ASP A 194 -1.53 -38.64 50.29
N GLN A 195 -1.88 -38.06 51.44
CA GLN A 195 -1.55 -38.67 52.75
C GLN A 195 -2.41 -39.90 53.08
N LEU A 196 -3.55 -40.09 52.40
CA LEU A 196 -4.44 -41.24 52.61
C LEU A 196 -4.04 -42.49 51.80
N LEU A 197 -3.18 -42.36 50.79
CA LEU A 197 -2.77 -43.51 49.94
C LEU A 197 -1.75 -44.45 50.60
N HIS A 198 -1.25 -44.11 51.80
CA HIS A 198 -0.36 -44.96 52.59
C HIS A 198 -1.00 -45.60 53.83
N SER A 199 -2.32 -45.43 54.04
CA SER A 199 -3.04 -46.13 55.11
C SER A 199 -4.27 -46.89 54.60
N GLU A 200 -4.23 -48.21 54.82
CA GLU A 200 -5.35 -49.16 54.76
C GLU A 200 -6.01 -49.46 53.39
N ARG A 201 -5.53 -50.56 52.79
CA ARG A 201 -6.43 -51.49 52.10
C ARG A 201 -7.42 -52.10 53.11
N SER A 202 -8.66 -51.61 53.17
CA SER A 202 -9.79 -52.45 53.58
C SER A 202 -11.07 -52.08 52.84
N SER A 203 -11.98 -53.06 52.71
CA SER A 203 -13.19 -52.96 51.90
C SER A 203 -14.29 -52.13 52.57
N GLY A 204 -14.77 -51.08 51.90
CA GLY A 204 -15.96 -50.33 52.31
C GLY A 204 -16.51 -49.47 51.17
N SER A 205 -17.83 -49.52 50.97
CA SER A 205 -18.56 -48.72 49.97
C SER A 205 -18.46 -47.20 50.24
N PRO A 206 -18.38 -46.34 49.21
CA PRO A 206 -18.26 -44.90 49.40
C PRO A 206 -19.56 -44.29 49.97
N PRO A 207 -19.49 -43.42 50.99
CA PRO A 207 -20.64 -42.67 51.47
C PRO A 207 -20.97 -41.50 50.53
N ALA A 208 -22.25 -41.29 50.26
CA ALA A 208 -22.71 -40.10 49.54
C ALA A 208 -22.46 -38.85 50.39
N THR A 209 -21.60 -37.95 49.91
CA THR A 209 -21.44 -36.59 50.45
C THR A 209 -21.74 -35.58 49.35
N GLY A 210 -22.78 -34.77 49.56
CA GLY A 210 -23.26 -33.84 48.55
C GLY A 210 -22.40 -32.58 48.48
N SER A 211 -21.47 -32.52 47.54
CA SER A 211 -20.96 -31.24 47.03
C SER A 211 -22.03 -30.61 46.14
N LYS A 212 -22.38 -29.34 46.42
CA LYS A 212 -23.19 -28.55 45.47
C LYS A 212 -22.39 -28.38 44.19
N GLU A 213 -22.81 -29.04 43.11
CA GLU A 213 -22.32 -28.73 41.78
C GLU A 213 -22.76 -27.31 41.42
N GLU A 214 -21.82 -26.37 41.34
CA GLU A 214 -22.12 -25.07 40.74
C GLU A 214 -22.39 -25.27 39.24
N GLU A 215 -23.66 -25.19 38.84
CA GLU A 215 -24.08 -25.37 37.46
C GLU A 215 -23.24 -24.51 36.50
N GLU A 216 -22.46 -25.18 35.66
CA GLU A 216 -21.58 -24.55 34.67
C GLU A 216 -22.40 -23.63 33.75
N LYS A 217 -22.02 -22.34 33.68
CA LYS A 217 -22.78 -21.32 32.94
C LYS A 217 -22.18 -21.07 31.57
N VAL A 218 -23.04 -20.82 30.60
CA VAL A 218 -22.71 -20.56 29.21
C VAL A 218 -23.29 -19.21 28.82
N VAL A 219 -22.45 -18.32 28.26
CA VAL A 219 -22.91 -17.08 27.63
C VAL A 219 -23.36 -17.41 26.20
N LEU A 220 -24.61 -17.11 25.88
CA LEU A 220 -25.13 -17.12 24.52
C LEU A 220 -24.93 -15.74 23.90
N LYS A 221 -24.23 -15.69 22.76
CA LYS A 221 -24.05 -14.49 21.96
C LYS A 221 -25.16 -14.42 20.93
N HIS A 222 -25.73 -13.23 20.75
CA HIS A 222 -26.83 -12.99 19.81
C HIS A 222 -26.43 -11.96 18.75
N TRP A 223 -27.08 -11.93 17.58
CA TRP A 223 -26.74 -10.97 16.51
C TRP A 223 -27.28 -9.57 16.81
N HIS A 224 -28.48 -9.46 17.41
CA HIS A 224 -29.14 -8.16 17.68
C HIS A 224 -29.43 -7.88 19.16
N ALA A 225 -29.01 -8.76 20.07
CA ALA A 225 -29.34 -8.67 21.50
C ALA A 225 -28.09 -8.81 22.40
N PRO A 226 -28.09 -8.27 23.62
CA PRO A 226 -26.99 -8.43 24.56
C PRO A 226 -26.76 -9.89 24.96
N ASP A 227 -25.50 -10.23 25.24
CA ASP A 227 -25.05 -11.54 25.70
C ASP A 227 -25.88 -12.06 26.90
N ARG A 228 -26.44 -13.28 26.77
CA ARG A 228 -27.33 -13.86 27.78
C ARG A 228 -26.70 -15.08 28.43
N MET A 229 -26.53 -15.04 29.76
CA MET A 229 -26.10 -16.21 30.52
C MET A 229 -27.24 -17.23 30.67
N VAL A 230 -26.93 -18.49 30.40
CA VAL A 230 -27.79 -19.66 30.63
C VAL A 230 -26.97 -20.77 31.32
N THR A 231 -27.63 -21.75 31.92
CA THR A 231 -26.96 -22.94 32.47
C THR A 231 -26.58 -23.89 31.33
N LYS A 232 -25.55 -24.73 31.51
CA LYS A 232 -25.12 -25.73 30.51
C LYS A 232 -26.25 -26.67 30.09
N GLU A 233 -27.14 -27.04 31.01
CA GLU A 233 -28.33 -27.83 30.70
C GLU A 233 -29.30 -27.05 29.79
N LYS A 234 -29.56 -25.77 30.09
CA LYS A 234 -30.39 -24.90 29.25
C LYS A 234 -29.77 -24.64 27.89
N PHE A 235 -28.44 -24.52 27.80
CA PHE A 235 -27.71 -24.48 26.52
C PHE A 235 -27.87 -25.79 25.74
N ASN A 236 -27.66 -26.95 26.37
CA ASN A 236 -27.84 -28.26 25.72
C ASN A 236 -29.28 -28.46 25.20
N ASN A 237 -30.29 -27.97 25.92
CA ASN A 237 -31.67 -28.00 25.47
C ASN A 237 -31.96 -27.01 24.33
N ILE A 238 -31.29 -25.85 24.28
CA ILE A 238 -31.33 -24.94 23.13
C ILE A 238 -30.67 -25.59 21.89
N VAL A 239 -29.51 -26.22 22.05
CA VAL A 239 -28.80 -26.92 20.97
C VAL A 239 -29.62 -28.09 20.42
N ARG A 240 -30.24 -28.91 21.28
CA ARG A 240 -31.16 -29.99 20.86
C ARG A 240 -32.37 -29.49 20.07
N ASN A 241 -32.83 -28.27 20.34
CA ASN A 241 -33.99 -27.67 19.67
C ASN A 241 -33.60 -26.78 18.47
N MET A 242 -32.30 -26.61 18.18
CA MET A 242 -31.82 -25.69 17.14
C MET A 242 -32.07 -26.23 15.72
N GLU A 243 -32.11 -27.56 15.53
CA GLU A 243 -32.35 -28.21 14.23
C GLU A 243 -33.74 -27.92 13.63
N HIS A 244 -34.65 -27.31 14.39
CA HIS A 244 -36.03 -27.01 13.96
C HIS A 244 -36.36 -25.51 13.99
N SER A 245 -35.40 -24.63 14.31
CA SER A 245 -35.63 -23.18 14.39
C SER A 245 -34.89 -22.41 13.29
N GLN A 246 -35.62 -22.02 12.24
CA GLN A 246 -35.10 -21.13 11.17
C GLN A 246 -34.93 -19.66 11.61
N LEU A 247 -35.06 -19.37 12.92
CA LEU A 247 -35.06 -18.02 13.51
C LEU A 247 -34.14 -17.94 14.75
N CYS A 248 -33.06 -18.73 14.78
CA CYS A 248 -32.14 -18.70 15.91
C CYS A 248 -31.14 -17.55 15.81
N ASP A 249 -31.34 -16.48 16.59
CA ASP A 249 -30.45 -15.30 16.69
C ASP A 249 -29.11 -15.60 17.38
N ILE A 250 -28.85 -16.86 17.79
CA ILE A 250 -27.65 -17.27 18.54
C ILE A 250 -26.48 -17.50 17.59
N VAL A 251 -25.46 -16.63 17.68
CA VAL A 251 -24.29 -16.60 16.79
C VAL A 251 -23.06 -17.31 17.37
N GLY A 252 -23.16 -17.78 18.61
CA GLY A 252 -22.11 -18.54 19.28
C GLY A 252 -22.35 -18.66 20.78
N TYR A 253 -21.53 -19.49 21.42
CA TYR A 253 -21.56 -19.68 22.86
C TYR A 253 -20.15 -19.58 23.45
N GLN A 254 -20.08 -19.21 24.72
CA GLN A 254 -18.85 -19.21 25.49
C GLN A 254 -19.12 -19.84 26.86
N VAL A 255 -18.49 -20.99 27.11
CA VAL A 255 -18.47 -21.59 28.45
C VAL A 255 -17.74 -20.63 29.39
N ILE A 256 -18.38 -20.27 30.50
CA ILE A 256 -17.73 -19.58 31.60
C ILE A 256 -16.97 -20.66 32.38
N GLN A 257 -15.68 -20.81 32.06
CA GLN A 257 -14.76 -21.36 33.04
C GLN A 257 -14.78 -20.40 34.24
N ASN A 258 -15.29 -20.86 35.39
CA ASN A 258 -15.39 -20.05 36.62
C ASN A 258 -14.00 -19.58 37.13
N TYR A 259 -12.92 -20.19 36.64
CA TYR A 259 -11.54 -19.83 36.95
C TYR A 259 -10.96 -18.75 36.02
N ARG A 260 -10.31 -17.75 36.62
CA ARG A 260 -9.34 -16.91 35.89
C ARG A 260 -8.02 -17.66 35.82
N TRP A 261 -7.25 -17.45 34.76
CA TRP A 261 -5.92 -18.06 34.61
C TRP A 261 -4.92 -17.62 35.72
N LYS A 262 -5.19 -16.46 36.35
CA LYS A 262 -4.48 -15.94 37.52
C LYS A 262 -4.84 -16.67 38.83
N ASP A 263 -6.08 -17.18 38.92
CA ASP A 263 -6.69 -17.65 40.16
C ASP A 263 -6.79 -19.19 40.14
N ARG A 264 -5.66 -19.85 39.86
CA ARG A 264 -5.58 -21.32 39.79
C ARG A 264 -5.25 -21.90 41.18
N PRO A 265 -6.15 -22.68 41.78
CA PRO A 265 -5.93 -23.25 43.12
C PRO A 265 -4.81 -24.29 43.14
N ASP A 266 -4.46 -24.85 41.98
CA ASP A 266 -3.45 -25.92 41.86
C ASP A 266 -2.02 -25.42 42.09
N PHE A 267 -1.78 -24.10 42.02
CA PHE A 267 -0.44 -23.50 42.05
C PHE A 267 -0.32 -22.36 43.08
N LYS A 268 0.88 -22.25 43.66
CA LYS A 268 1.32 -21.16 44.55
C LYS A 268 2.64 -20.57 44.09
N LEU A 269 2.88 -19.30 44.41
CA LEU A 269 4.20 -18.68 44.24
C LEU A 269 5.16 -19.13 45.36
N PRO A 270 6.46 -19.34 45.06
CA PRO A 270 7.44 -19.73 46.06
C PRO A 270 7.84 -18.56 46.96
N GLU A 271 7.80 -18.78 48.28
CA GLU A 271 8.19 -17.78 49.30
C GLU A 271 9.69 -17.85 49.67
N ALA A 272 10.28 -19.04 49.60
CA ALA A 272 11.66 -19.27 50.02
C ALA A 272 12.69 -18.81 48.97
N GLU A 273 13.71 -18.06 49.39
CA GLU A 273 14.75 -17.49 48.51
C GLU A 273 15.49 -18.54 47.67
N GLU A 274 15.72 -19.75 48.21
CA GLU A 274 16.35 -20.86 47.49
C GLU A 274 15.45 -21.40 46.37
N THR A 275 14.14 -21.51 46.63
CA THR A 275 13.15 -21.94 45.65
C THR A 275 12.95 -20.88 44.56
N ILE A 276 12.99 -19.59 44.91
CA ILE A 276 12.98 -18.49 43.93
C ILE A 276 14.19 -18.59 42.98
N LYS A 277 15.39 -18.84 43.50
CA LYS A 277 16.61 -19.06 42.68
C LYS A 277 16.52 -20.33 41.83
N LEU A 278 15.84 -21.37 42.29
CA LEU A 278 15.55 -22.57 41.50
C LEU A 278 14.60 -22.26 40.34
N PHE A 279 13.50 -21.54 40.58
CA PHE A 279 12.56 -21.10 39.54
C PHE A 279 13.25 -20.25 38.48
N GLU A 280 14.07 -19.27 38.89
CA GLU A 280 14.89 -18.50 37.95
C GLU A 280 15.78 -19.39 37.09
N SER A 281 16.49 -20.37 37.68
CA SER A 281 17.39 -21.25 36.95
C SER A 281 16.63 -22.13 35.95
N VAL A 282 15.49 -22.70 36.37
CA VAL A 282 14.59 -23.48 35.52
C VAL A 282 14.08 -22.64 34.36
N LEU A 283 13.48 -21.48 34.61
CA LEU A 283 12.88 -20.65 33.56
C LEU A 283 13.95 -20.11 32.60
N LYS A 284 15.12 -19.68 33.11
CA LYS A 284 16.25 -19.28 32.27
C LYS A 284 16.79 -20.46 31.42
N CYS A 285 16.64 -21.71 31.86
CA CYS A 285 16.95 -22.89 31.07
C CYS A 285 15.86 -23.17 30.03
N LEU A 286 14.58 -23.12 30.42
CA LEU A 286 13.44 -23.30 29.51
C LEU A 286 13.41 -22.23 28.39
N GLN A 287 13.86 -21.00 28.67
CA GLN A 287 14.04 -19.96 27.64
C GLN A 287 15.06 -20.37 26.57
N MET A 288 16.15 -21.03 26.95
CA MET A 288 17.13 -21.55 25.99
C MET A 288 16.58 -22.78 25.25
N ILE A 289 15.93 -23.69 25.99
CA ILE A 289 15.32 -24.91 25.44
C ILE A 289 14.29 -24.58 24.35
N THR A 290 13.39 -23.65 24.62
CA THR A 290 12.30 -23.24 23.71
C THR A 290 12.75 -22.44 22.48
N THR A 291 14.04 -22.09 22.36
CA THR A 291 14.58 -21.61 21.07
C THR A 291 14.68 -22.74 20.02
N THR A 292 14.64 -24.00 20.47
CA THR A 292 14.59 -25.18 19.59
C THR A 292 13.15 -25.46 19.17
N VAL A 293 12.85 -25.35 17.87
CA VAL A 293 11.55 -25.69 17.29
C VAL A 293 11.52 -27.18 16.95
N MET A 294 10.99 -27.99 17.87
CA MET A 294 10.82 -29.46 17.75
C MET A 294 9.55 -29.88 18.50
N LEU A 295 8.80 -30.86 17.98
CA LEU A 295 7.61 -31.42 18.64
C LEU A 295 7.92 -31.91 20.07
N GLN A 296 8.99 -32.68 20.26
CA GLN A 296 9.38 -33.24 21.56
C GLN A 296 9.57 -32.16 22.65
N VAL A 297 10.09 -30.98 22.29
CA VAL A 297 10.25 -29.86 23.25
C VAL A 297 8.89 -29.39 23.76
N VAL A 298 7.88 -29.36 22.89
CA VAL A 298 6.51 -28.98 23.24
C VAL A 298 5.88 -30.07 24.12
N GLU A 299 6.06 -31.34 23.78
CA GLU A 299 5.47 -32.47 24.51
C GLU A 299 6.03 -32.61 25.93
N GLU A 300 7.35 -32.45 26.10
CA GLU A 300 7.98 -32.50 27.42
C GLU A 300 7.66 -31.28 28.30
N ILE A 301 7.37 -30.10 27.71
CA ILE A 301 6.93 -28.90 28.45
C ILE A 301 5.44 -28.95 28.80
N TYR A 302 4.61 -29.49 27.90
CA TYR A 302 3.18 -29.67 28.15
C TYR A 302 2.94 -30.76 29.20
N GLY A 303 3.65 -31.89 29.09
CA GLY A 303 3.44 -33.08 29.91
C GLY A 303 2.13 -33.81 29.57
N GLY A 304 1.91 -34.99 30.16
CA GLY A 304 0.73 -35.81 29.85
C GLY A 304 -0.62 -35.19 30.23
N THR A 305 -0.62 -34.16 31.09
CA THR A 305 -1.83 -33.51 31.64
C THR A 305 -1.92 -32.00 31.35
N GLY A 306 -1.00 -31.43 30.57
CA GLY A 306 -0.92 -29.96 30.34
C GLY A 306 -0.37 -29.14 31.51
N THR A 307 -0.18 -29.75 32.68
CA THR A 307 0.23 -29.12 33.95
C THR A 307 1.50 -28.27 33.88
N GLY A 308 2.46 -28.59 33.00
CA GLY A 308 3.69 -27.80 32.84
C GLY A 308 3.45 -26.45 32.16
N LEU A 309 2.66 -26.43 31.09
CA LEU A 309 2.28 -25.20 30.41
C LEU A 309 1.28 -24.39 31.25
N ASP A 310 0.39 -25.07 31.96
CA ASP A 310 -0.53 -24.49 32.93
C ASP A 310 0.18 -23.73 34.06
N CYS A 311 1.28 -24.29 34.58
CA CYS A 311 2.17 -23.63 35.54
C CYS A 311 2.85 -22.39 34.92
N LEU A 312 3.38 -22.48 33.70
CA LEU A 312 3.98 -21.34 33.00
C LEU A 312 2.99 -20.19 32.79
N VAL A 313 1.73 -20.49 32.46
CA VAL A 313 0.64 -19.51 32.34
C VAL A 313 0.33 -18.84 33.69
N TYR A 314 0.24 -19.60 34.78
CA TYR A 314 0.06 -19.06 36.13
C TYR A 314 1.22 -18.11 36.51
N LEU A 315 2.46 -18.50 36.23
CA LEU A 315 3.66 -17.68 36.51
C LEU A 315 3.76 -16.39 35.68
N CYS A 316 2.87 -16.16 34.70
CA CYS A 316 2.72 -14.88 34.00
C CYS A 316 1.79 -13.88 34.72
N GLY A 317 1.29 -14.20 35.92
CA GLY A 317 0.47 -13.28 36.73
C GLY A 317 1.21 -12.00 37.14
N GLU A 318 0.47 -10.91 37.35
CA GLU A 318 1.02 -9.58 37.70
C GLU A 318 1.83 -9.54 39.00
N THR A 319 1.51 -10.42 39.96
CA THR A 319 2.22 -10.56 41.24
C THR A 319 3.45 -11.47 41.18
N SER A 320 3.68 -12.14 40.04
CA SER A 320 4.77 -13.10 39.89
C SER A 320 6.10 -12.39 39.58
N PRO A 321 7.16 -12.57 40.39
CA PRO A 321 8.49 -12.05 40.05
C PRO A 321 9.11 -12.75 38.83
N PHE A 322 8.48 -13.82 38.35
CA PHE A 322 8.91 -14.60 37.19
C PHE A 322 8.20 -14.22 35.89
N ARG A 323 7.27 -13.24 35.92
CA ARG A 323 6.39 -12.88 34.79
C ARG A 323 7.13 -12.73 33.47
N ALA A 324 8.11 -11.83 33.40
CA ALA A 324 8.93 -11.62 32.20
C ALA A 324 9.70 -12.88 31.76
N LEU A 325 10.15 -13.73 32.70
CA LEU A 325 10.84 -14.97 32.34
C LEU A 325 9.89 -15.97 31.69
N SER A 326 8.72 -16.20 32.29
CA SER A 326 7.69 -17.12 31.81
C SER A 326 7.06 -16.65 30.49
N LEU A 327 6.77 -15.36 30.35
CA LEU A 327 6.25 -14.77 29.11
C LEU A 327 7.18 -15.03 27.91
N LYS A 328 8.51 -14.97 28.11
CA LYS A 328 9.48 -15.33 27.07
C LYS A 328 9.45 -16.82 26.70
N VAL A 329 9.26 -17.72 27.67
CA VAL A 329 9.11 -19.17 27.41
C VAL A 329 7.85 -19.44 26.59
N VAL A 330 6.70 -18.90 27.01
CA VAL A 330 5.42 -19.09 26.29
C VAL A 330 5.45 -18.40 24.92
N SER A 331 6.09 -17.24 24.79
CA SER A 331 6.28 -16.56 23.50
C SER A 331 7.21 -17.30 22.54
N ASN A 332 8.23 -18.01 23.04
CA ASN A 332 9.05 -18.88 22.21
C ASN A 332 8.23 -20.10 21.72
N LEU A 333 7.43 -20.70 22.61
CA LEU A 333 6.53 -21.80 22.24
C LEU A 333 5.51 -21.37 21.19
N ALA A 334 4.98 -20.14 21.24
CA ALA A 334 4.04 -19.62 20.24
C ALA A 334 4.65 -19.50 18.82
N ALA A 335 5.98 -19.51 18.69
CA ALA A 335 6.67 -19.59 17.39
C ALA A 335 6.82 -21.03 16.87
N ASN A 336 6.52 -22.06 17.67
CA ASN A 336 6.48 -23.45 17.23
C ASN A 336 5.05 -23.85 16.79
N PRO A 337 4.83 -24.25 15.52
CA PRO A 337 3.53 -24.71 15.04
C PRO A 337 2.91 -25.84 15.89
N ASP A 338 3.74 -26.77 16.38
CA ASP A 338 3.30 -27.96 17.14
C ASP A 338 2.77 -27.61 18.54
N ALA A 339 3.02 -26.39 19.01
CA ALA A 339 2.55 -25.88 20.29
C ALA A 339 1.18 -25.18 20.21
N ILE A 340 0.70 -24.80 19.02
CA ILE A 340 -0.45 -23.89 18.88
C ILE A 340 -1.71 -24.47 19.54
N GLU A 341 -2.03 -25.74 19.31
CA GLU A 341 -3.18 -26.42 19.92
C GLU A 341 -3.08 -26.44 21.46
N ARG A 342 -1.91 -26.82 21.99
CA ARG A 342 -1.62 -26.91 23.42
C ARG A 342 -1.66 -25.54 24.13
N LEU A 343 -1.10 -24.50 23.50
CA LEU A 343 -1.18 -23.11 23.95
C LEU A 343 -2.63 -22.60 23.98
N THR A 344 -3.44 -23.02 23.00
CA THR A 344 -4.87 -22.68 22.94
C THR A 344 -5.64 -23.32 24.07
N ALA A 345 -5.41 -24.61 24.35
CA ALA A 345 -6.03 -25.36 25.44
C ALA A 345 -5.71 -24.76 26.82
N CYS A 346 -4.45 -24.38 27.07
CA CYS A 346 -4.00 -23.74 28.32
C CYS A 346 -4.41 -22.25 28.48
N GLY A 347 -5.24 -21.70 27.58
CA GLY A 347 -5.81 -20.36 27.72
C GLY A 347 -4.82 -19.20 27.51
N VAL A 348 -3.67 -19.44 26.84
CA VAL A 348 -2.61 -18.45 26.60
C VAL A 348 -3.13 -17.15 25.95
N ILE A 349 -4.14 -17.26 25.09
CA ILE A 349 -4.78 -16.09 24.46
C ILE A 349 -5.50 -15.21 25.49
N LYS A 350 -6.24 -15.80 26.44
CA LYS A 350 -6.93 -15.06 27.51
C LYS A 350 -5.91 -14.39 28.43
N MET A 351 -4.82 -15.10 28.76
CA MET A 351 -3.68 -14.55 29.51
C MET A 351 -3.06 -13.33 28.81
N ALA A 352 -2.65 -13.47 27.55
CA ALA A 352 -2.01 -12.38 26.80
C ALA A 352 -2.96 -11.18 26.59
N ALA A 353 -4.24 -11.44 26.34
CA ALA A 353 -5.29 -10.44 26.22
C ALA A 353 -5.48 -9.65 27.52
N ASP A 354 -5.66 -10.32 28.65
CA ASP A 354 -5.87 -9.68 29.96
C ASP A 354 -4.64 -8.85 30.37
N LEU A 355 -3.43 -9.36 30.13
CA LEU A 355 -2.18 -8.63 30.39
C LEU A 355 -2.09 -7.35 29.53
N ILE A 356 -2.38 -7.42 28.24
CA ILE A 356 -2.32 -6.25 27.34
C ILE A 356 -3.37 -5.17 27.70
N MET A 357 -4.54 -5.57 28.19
CA MET A 357 -5.63 -4.64 28.48
C MET A 357 -5.55 -4.02 29.88
N TYR A 358 -5.06 -4.76 30.88
CA TYR A 358 -5.23 -4.40 32.30
C TYR A 358 -3.92 -4.35 33.10
N ALA A 359 -2.83 -4.98 32.65
CA ALA A 359 -1.57 -4.99 33.37
C ALA A 359 -0.67 -3.81 32.98
N ASN A 360 0.15 -3.37 33.94
CA ASN A 360 1.33 -2.57 33.62
C ASN A 360 2.46 -3.51 33.15
N LEU A 361 2.87 -3.40 31.89
CA LEU A 361 3.87 -4.24 31.22
C LEU A 361 5.09 -3.40 30.86
N ASP A 362 6.29 -3.97 31.02
CA ASP A 362 7.49 -3.39 30.41
C ASP A 362 7.53 -3.63 28.88
N ASP A 363 8.46 -2.98 28.17
CA ASP A 363 8.58 -3.08 26.70
C ASP A 363 8.88 -4.51 26.20
N SER A 364 9.55 -5.33 27.01
CA SER A 364 9.85 -6.73 26.69
C SER A 364 8.62 -7.62 26.90
N GLU A 365 7.93 -7.46 28.02
CA GLU A 365 6.68 -8.17 28.32
C GLU A 365 5.59 -7.84 27.31
N LYS A 366 5.43 -6.56 26.98
CA LYS A 366 4.53 -6.08 25.92
C LYS A 366 4.88 -6.73 24.58
N ARG A 367 6.17 -6.77 24.19
CA ARG A 367 6.64 -7.43 22.98
C ARG A 367 6.34 -8.94 22.97
N TYR A 368 6.48 -9.65 24.10
CA TYR A 368 6.12 -11.07 24.22
C TYR A 368 4.61 -11.31 24.08
N CYS A 369 3.77 -10.50 24.74
CA CYS A 369 2.32 -10.60 24.62
C CYS A 369 1.83 -10.31 23.19
N ILE A 370 2.37 -9.29 22.53
CA ILE A 370 2.09 -8.97 21.12
C ILE A 370 2.51 -10.15 20.23
N ASN A 371 3.72 -10.68 20.40
CA ASN A 371 4.21 -11.81 19.60
C ASN A 371 3.30 -13.05 19.73
N MET A 372 2.90 -13.40 20.95
CA MET A 372 1.94 -14.49 21.19
C MET A 372 0.60 -14.25 20.50
N MET A 373 -0.01 -13.06 20.67
CA MET A 373 -1.28 -12.75 20.00
C MET A 373 -1.14 -12.83 18.48
N CYS A 374 -0.08 -12.26 17.90
CA CYS A 374 0.15 -12.23 16.47
C CYS A 374 0.32 -13.64 15.87
N LEU A 375 1.19 -14.47 16.44
CA LEU A 375 1.48 -15.81 15.91
C LEU A 375 0.28 -16.75 16.03
N LEU A 376 -0.46 -16.67 17.14
CA LEU A 376 -1.63 -17.52 17.36
C LEU A 376 -2.82 -17.15 16.45
N THR A 377 -2.84 -15.98 15.81
CA THR A 377 -3.91 -15.59 14.85
C THR A 377 -4.04 -16.47 13.61
N LYS A 378 -3.04 -17.32 13.31
CA LYS A 378 -3.08 -18.24 12.17
C LYS A 378 -4.31 -19.15 12.20
N GLU A 379 -4.70 -19.62 13.40
CA GLU A 379 -5.85 -20.51 13.58
C GLU A 379 -7.18 -19.77 13.75
N ALA A 380 -8.22 -20.29 13.11
CA ALA A 380 -9.56 -19.66 13.12
C ALA A 380 -10.18 -19.60 14.52
N CYS A 381 -10.01 -20.67 15.32
CA CYS A 381 -10.46 -20.71 16.71
C CYS A 381 -9.83 -19.57 17.53
N ASN A 382 -8.52 -19.35 17.34
CA ASN A 382 -7.73 -18.37 18.07
C ASN A 382 -8.12 -16.94 17.73
N ARG A 383 -8.37 -16.63 16.45
CA ARG A 383 -8.98 -15.35 16.03
C ARG A 383 -10.31 -15.10 16.75
N GLY A 384 -11.14 -16.15 16.90
CA GLY A 384 -12.37 -16.12 17.68
C GLY A 384 -12.15 -15.85 19.18
N HIS A 385 -11.14 -16.45 19.81
CA HIS A 385 -10.80 -16.18 21.22
C HIS A 385 -10.31 -14.74 21.43
N ILE A 386 -9.43 -14.24 20.56
CA ILE A 386 -8.95 -12.84 20.61
C ILE A 386 -10.13 -11.87 20.45
N ARG A 387 -11.02 -12.09 19.48
CA ARG A 387 -12.24 -11.27 19.32
C ARG A 387 -13.13 -11.29 20.57
N ARG A 388 -13.42 -12.48 21.12
CA ARG A 388 -14.28 -12.62 22.32
C ARG A 388 -13.67 -12.02 23.59
N SER A 389 -12.34 -11.92 23.67
CA SER A 389 -11.66 -11.29 24.82
C SER A 389 -11.77 -9.77 24.86
N GLY A 390 -12.19 -9.10 23.77
CA GLY A 390 -12.14 -7.64 23.63
C GLY A 390 -10.77 -7.08 23.24
N ALA A 391 -9.69 -7.86 23.37
CA ALA A 391 -8.32 -7.41 23.10
C ALA A 391 -8.06 -6.95 21.67
N LEU A 392 -8.92 -7.26 20.70
CA LEU A 392 -8.81 -6.79 19.32
C LEU A 392 -8.82 -5.24 19.23
N GLN A 393 -9.53 -4.56 20.13
CA GLN A 393 -9.53 -3.09 20.21
C GLN A 393 -8.20 -2.55 20.80
N ALA A 394 -7.73 -3.15 21.89
CA ALA A 394 -6.43 -2.83 22.49
C ALA A 394 -5.26 -3.11 21.53
N PHE A 395 -5.35 -4.17 20.73
CA PHE A 395 -4.39 -4.50 19.69
C PHE A 395 -4.33 -3.42 18.60
N MET A 396 -5.46 -2.87 18.16
CA MET A 396 -5.47 -1.72 17.24
C MET A 396 -4.93 -0.43 17.86
N LYS A 397 -5.10 -0.22 19.17
CA LYS A 397 -4.46 0.88 19.91
C LYS A 397 -2.93 0.73 19.91
N ILE A 398 -2.42 -0.49 20.16
CA ILE A 398 -0.99 -0.82 20.04
C ILE A 398 -0.50 -0.59 18.61
N ALA A 399 -1.21 -1.09 17.60
CA ALA A 399 -0.86 -0.89 16.19
C ALA A 399 -0.67 0.59 15.83
N LYS A 400 -1.60 1.45 16.28
CA LYS A 400 -1.51 2.91 16.10
C LYS A 400 -0.33 3.55 16.85
N GLN A 401 0.09 3.02 17.99
CA GLN A 401 1.23 3.51 18.77
C GLN A 401 2.59 2.92 18.35
N SER A 402 2.60 1.83 17.58
CA SER A 402 3.83 1.17 17.13
C SER A 402 4.55 1.98 16.05
N HIS A 403 5.85 2.19 16.25
CA HIS A 403 6.78 2.82 15.31
C HIS A 403 7.94 1.88 14.89
N GLU A 404 8.15 0.75 15.58
CA GLU A 404 9.19 -0.23 15.23
C GLU A 404 8.74 -1.05 14.01
N LYS A 405 9.50 -1.02 12.90
CA LYS A 405 9.14 -1.72 11.64
C LYS A 405 8.83 -3.21 11.86
N ARG A 406 9.57 -3.87 12.73
CA ARG A 406 9.41 -5.29 13.06
C ARG A 406 8.13 -5.57 13.86
N GLU A 407 7.77 -4.71 14.80
CA GLU A 407 6.48 -4.78 15.52
C GLU A 407 5.32 -4.54 14.55
N GLN A 408 5.41 -3.51 13.70
CA GLN A 408 4.42 -3.25 12.65
C GLN A 408 4.25 -4.43 11.68
N ALA A 409 5.33 -5.11 11.29
CA ALA A 409 5.28 -6.30 10.44
C ALA A 409 4.60 -7.50 11.13
N MET A 410 4.87 -7.74 12.42
CA MET A 410 4.18 -8.74 13.24
C MET A 410 2.67 -8.45 13.34
N ILE A 411 2.31 -7.18 13.54
CA ILE A 411 0.92 -6.73 13.63
C ILE A 411 0.22 -6.87 12.27
N LEU A 412 0.87 -6.49 11.18
CA LEU A 412 0.34 -6.65 9.82
C LEU A 412 0.14 -8.13 9.46
N TYR A 413 1.07 -9.01 9.85
CA TYR A 413 0.91 -10.47 9.72
C TYR A 413 -0.36 -10.96 10.43
N ALA A 414 -0.61 -10.49 11.65
CA ALA A 414 -1.79 -10.87 12.43
C ALA A 414 -3.09 -10.36 11.77
N LEU A 415 -3.12 -9.08 11.38
CA LEU A 415 -4.27 -8.45 10.72
C LEU A 415 -4.61 -9.13 9.39
N TYR A 416 -3.61 -9.61 8.64
CA TYR A 416 -3.81 -10.36 7.39
C TYR A 416 -4.61 -11.67 7.59
N GLN A 417 -4.50 -12.31 8.76
CA GLN A 417 -5.27 -13.53 9.06
C GLN A 417 -6.77 -13.26 9.25
N TYR A 418 -7.16 -12.01 9.52
CA TYR A 418 -8.55 -11.60 9.65
C TYR A 418 -9.21 -11.21 8.31
N ARG A 419 -8.50 -11.27 7.17
CA ARG A 419 -9.01 -10.78 5.85
C ARG A 419 -10.33 -11.39 5.37
N PHE A 420 -10.74 -12.53 5.94
CA PHE A 420 -12.00 -13.23 5.65
C PHE A 420 -12.94 -13.37 6.87
N ASP A 421 -12.61 -12.79 8.03
CA ASP A 421 -13.40 -12.83 9.25
C ASP A 421 -14.25 -11.56 9.38
N SER A 422 -15.52 -11.63 8.97
CA SER A 422 -16.40 -10.45 8.88
C SER A 422 -16.58 -9.74 10.22
N LEU A 423 -16.90 -10.48 11.29
CA LEU A 423 -17.12 -9.92 12.63
C LEU A 423 -15.85 -9.22 13.17
N SER A 424 -14.66 -9.78 12.91
CA SER A 424 -13.41 -9.12 13.30
C SER A 424 -13.16 -7.86 12.48
N ASN A 425 -13.45 -7.86 11.17
CA ASN A 425 -13.21 -6.70 10.32
C ASN A 425 -14.06 -5.48 10.72
N GLU A 426 -15.30 -5.65 11.17
CA GLU A 426 -16.11 -4.55 11.71
C GLU A 426 -15.47 -3.89 12.94
N ILE A 427 -14.93 -4.70 13.86
CA ILE A 427 -14.21 -4.22 15.05
C ILE A 427 -12.90 -3.54 14.65
N LEU A 428 -12.14 -4.12 13.72
CA LEU A 428 -10.88 -3.54 13.23
C LEU A 428 -11.11 -2.20 12.52
N LEU A 429 -12.13 -2.12 11.66
CA LEU A 429 -12.51 -0.90 10.95
C LEU A 429 -12.96 0.21 11.90
N SER A 430 -13.85 -0.08 12.85
CA SER A 430 -14.27 0.90 13.87
C SER A 430 -13.13 1.36 14.78
N ASN A 431 -12.01 0.64 14.81
CA ASN A 431 -10.80 0.98 15.57
C ASN A 431 -9.65 1.51 14.69
N GLY A 432 -9.89 1.88 13.43
CA GLY A 432 -8.91 2.57 12.58
C GLY A 432 -7.99 1.71 11.74
N LEU A 433 -8.44 0.52 11.31
CA LEU A 433 -7.64 -0.35 10.43
C LEU A 433 -7.13 0.37 9.18
N VAL A 434 -7.99 1.14 8.48
CA VAL A 434 -7.58 1.77 7.21
C VAL A 434 -6.51 2.82 7.49
N SER A 435 -6.66 3.63 8.54
CA SER A 435 -5.66 4.64 8.94
C SER A 435 -4.27 4.02 9.22
N PHE A 436 -4.22 2.85 9.87
CA PHE A 436 -2.97 2.13 10.15
C PHE A 436 -2.32 1.61 8.86
N LEU A 437 -3.09 0.97 7.98
CA LEU A 437 -2.59 0.43 6.71
C LEU A 437 -2.12 1.53 5.76
N VAL A 438 -2.86 2.65 5.69
CA VAL A 438 -2.47 3.86 4.92
C VAL A 438 -1.18 4.48 5.46
N ARG A 439 -0.98 4.48 6.79
CA ARG A 439 0.29 4.95 7.38
C ARG A 439 1.48 4.07 6.98
N ILE A 440 1.32 2.74 6.98
CA ILE A 440 2.37 1.82 6.49
C ILE A 440 2.69 2.12 5.02
N LEU A 441 1.67 2.27 4.17
CA LEU A 441 1.87 2.60 2.75
C LEU A 441 2.60 3.93 2.55
N ASN A 442 2.23 4.98 3.28
CA ASN A 442 2.92 6.27 3.18
C ASN A 442 4.37 6.20 3.68
N GLY A 443 4.67 5.41 4.71
CA GLY A 443 6.06 5.14 5.11
C GLY A 443 6.88 4.50 3.99
N ILE A 444 6.32 3.49 3.31
CA ILE A 444 6.99 2.81 2.18
C ILE A 444 7.18 3.76 0.98
N ILE A 445 6.20 4.64 0.70
CA ILE A 445 6.29 5.64 -0.37
C ILE A 445 7.36 6.69 -0.05
N ALA A 446 7.46 7.13 1.20
CA ALA A 446 8.49 8.08 1.64
C ALA A 446 9.90 7.47 1.57
N GLU A 447 10.08 6.23 2.01
CA GLU A 447 11.38 5.54 2.00
C GLU A 447 11.89 5.20 0.58
N LYS A 448 10.98 5.05 -0.40
CA LYS A 448 11.34 4.68 -1.78
C LYS A 448 11.47 5.87 -2.75
N GLU A 449 11.47 7.13 -2.27
CA GLU A 449 11.47 8.39 -3.07
C GLU A 449 10.98 8.20 -4.51
N VAL A 450 9.67 7.97 -4.66
CA VAL A 450 9.17 7.24 -5.83
C VAL A 450 9.17 8.07 -7.11
N THR A 451 10.31 8.17 -7.78
CA THR A 451 10.38 8.58 -9.18
C THR A 451 9.69 7.50 -10.03
N HIS A 452 8.68 7.87 -10.82
CA HIS A 452 8.01 6.95 -11.74
C HIS A 452 9.04 6.24 -12.62
N LEU A 453 9.07 4.90 -12.56
CA LEU A 453 9.99 4.10 -13.35
C LEU A 453 9.64 4.23 -14.83
N ARG A 454 10.51 4.92 -15.59
CA ARG A 454 10.39 5.01 -17.05
C ARG A 454 10.63 3.63 -17.66
N HIS A 455 9.53 2.95 -17.95
CA HIS A 455 9.51 1.77 -18.82
C HIS A 455 9.96 2.17 -20.23
N TYR A 456 11.27 2.23 -20.43
CA TYR A 456 11.86 1.89 -21.72
C TYR A 456 11.59 0.42 -22.00
N GLU A 457 11.40 0.09 -23.27
CA GLU A 457 11.12 -1.28 -23.70
C GLU A 457 12.27 -2.20 -23.28
N ASP A 458 12.00 -3.19 -22.43
CA ASP A 458 12.97 -4.23 -22.09
C ASP A 458 13.26 -5.06 -23.36
N GLU A 459 14.33 -4.69 -24.07
CA GLU A 459 14.85 -5.46 -25.19
C GLU A 459 15.37 -6.82 -24.71
N LYS A 460 14.49 -7.84 -24.67
CA LYS A 460 14.85 -9.26 -24.82
C LYS A 460 13.63 -10.17 -25.03
N GLN A 461 13.34 -10.47 -26.29
CA GLN A 461 13.54 -11.81 -26.86
C GLN A 461 13.06 -11.82 -28.32
N GLN A 462 14.02 -11.86 -29.26
CA GLN A 462 13.72 -12.07 -30.67
C GLN A 462 13.34 -13.54 -30.90
N SER A 463 12.04 -13.82 -31.00
CA SER A 463 11.54 -15.01 -31.67
C SER A 463 10.99 -14.62 -33.05
N HIS A 464 11.19 -15.48 -34.04
CA HIS A 464 11.01 -15.16 -35.45
C HIS A 464 9.54 -14.85 -35.79
N THR A 465 9.25 -13.61 -36.18
CA THR A 465 8.03 -13.26 -36.92
C THR A 465 8.39 -12.46 -38.17
N SER A 466 7.60 -12.64 -39.23
CA SER A 466 8.04 -12.37 -40.61
C SER A 466 8.12 -10.89 -40.97
N VAL A 467 8.91 -10.60 -42.03
CA VAL A 467 9.26 -9.26 -42.54
C VAL A 467 8.04 -8.42 -42.99
N PHE A 468 6.83 -8.99 -42.98
CA PHE A 468 5.58 -8.30 -43.33
C PHE A 468 4.94 -7.46 -42.20
N SER A 469 5.27 -7.67 -40.92
CA SER A 469 4.71 -6.85 -39.82
C SER A 469 5.37 -5.46 -39.71
N ARG A 470 6.60 -5.31 -40.22
CA ARG A 470 7.48 -4.13 -39.98
C ARG A 470 7.14 -2.87 -40.78
N ARG A 471 6.09 -2.88 -41.62
CA ARG A 471 5.62 -1.69 -42.37
C ARG A 471 4.53 -0.87 -41.67
N ARG A 472 3.94 -1.34 -40.56
CA ARG A 472 3.03 -0.51 -39.73
C ARG A 472 3.75 0.30 -38.65
N SER A 473 4.95 -0.07 -38.23
CA SER A 473 5.65 0.56 -37.09
C SER A 473 6.42 1.85 -37.45
N ASN A 474 6.85 2.05 -38.70
CA ASN A 474 7.60 3.25 -39.10
C ASN A 474 6.75 4.51 -39.34
N SER A 475 5.41 4.39 -39.40
CA SER A 475 4.50 5.56 -39.33
C SER A 475 4.30 6.08 -37.90
N ALA A 476 4.73 5.31 -36.90
CA ALA A 476 4.54 5.62 -35.49
C ALA A 476 5.82 6.14 -34.80
N LYS A 477 6.59 7.02 -35.47
CA LYS A 477 7.75 7.72 -34.87
C LYS A 477 7.67 9.26 -34.95
N ALA A 478 6.47 9.80 -34.84
CA ALA A 478 6.23 11.17 -34.38
C ALA A 478 5.42 11.14 -33.08
N GLY A 479 5.73 12.00 -32.11
CA GLY A 479 4.74 12.34 -31.08
C GLY A 479 3.52 13.01 -31.73
N LYS A 480 2.38 13.07 -31.04
CA LYS A 480 1.23 13.89 -31.48
C LYS A 480 1.52 15.38 -31.31
N MET A 481 2.53 15.87 -32.02
CA MET A 481 2.58 17.25 -32.49
C MET A 481 1.44 17.39 -33.50
N ARG A 482 0.66 18.48 -33.48
CA ARG A 482 -0.53 18.55 -34.34
C ARG A 482 -0.09 18.53 -35.80
N ARG A 483 -0.96 18.01 -36.67
CA ARG A 483 -0.73 18.04 -38.13
C ARG A 483 -0.50 19.48 -38.61
N SER A 484 -1.18 20.44 -37.99
CA SER A 484 -0.96 21.88 -38.15
C SER A 484 0.45 22.33 -37.74
N ASP A 485 0.89 22.04 -36.52
CA ASP A 485 2.21 22.44 -36.00
C ASP A 485 3.37 21.89 -36.87
N LEU A 486 3.22 20.66 -37.40
CA LEU A 486 4.17 20.05 -38.33
C LEU A 486 4.17 20.71 -39.71
N LEU A 487 3.04 21.26 -40.15
CA LEU A 487 2.90 21.95 -41.44
C LEU A 487 3.42 23.39 -41.42
N PHE A 488 3.33 24.09 -40.29
CA PHE A 488 3.85 25.46 -40.15
C PHE A 488 5.38 25.53 -40.01
N HIS A 489 6.05 24.48 -39.53
CA HIS A 489 7.49 24.51 -39.20
C HIS A 489 8.43 23.83 -40.23
N TYR A 490 7.98 23.58 -41.46
CA TYR A 490 8.74 22.81 -42.46
C TYR A 490 9.84 23.64 -43.20
N LYS A 491 10.82 24.20 -42.49
CA LYS A 491 12.06 24.75 -43.09
C LYS A 491 13.33 24.40 -42.27
N SER A 492 14.38 24.04 -43.01
CA SER A 492 15.80 23.84 -42.64
C SER A 492 16.25 22.45 -42.14
N GLY A 493 17.07 21.78 -42.96
CA GLY A 493 17.83 20.56 -42.64
C GLY A 493 18.57 20.03 -43.88
N ASN A 494 19.91 19.97 -43.85
CA ASN A 494 20.74 19.71 -45.04
C ASN A 494 20.66 18.26 -45.57
N GLY A 495 20.82 18.11 -46.90
CA GLY A 495 20.70 16.81 -47.58
C GLY A 495 21.93 15.90 -47.49
N TYR A 496 21.78 14.65 -47.97
CA TYR A 496 22.71 13.98 -48.90
C TYR A 496 22.10 12.65 -49.41
N GLN A 497 22.33 12.38 -50.71
CA GLN A 497 22.33 11.08 -51.42
C GLN A 497 21.04 10.25 -51.71
N GLN A 498 21.07 9.64 -52.91
CA GLN A 498 20.02 8.94 -53.64
C GLN A 498 19.99 7.42 -53.36
N HIS A 499 18.85 6.74 -53.53
CA HIS A 499 18.58 5.85 -54.68
C HIS A 499 17.18 5.16 -54.65
N ASN A 500 16.59 4.96 -55.84
CA ASN A 500 15.70 3.89 -56.34
C ASN A 500 14.82 3.04 -55.36
N HIS A 501 13.57 2.63 -55.65
CA HIS A 501 12.94 2.31 -56.95
C HIS A 501 11.38 2.35 -56.92
N HIS A 502 10.79 2.71 -58.07
CA HIS A 502 9.52 2.30 -58.70
C HIS A 502 8.18 2.04 -57.95
N HIS A 503 7.14 2.64 -58.55
CA HIS A 503 5.71 2.36 -58.47
C HIS A 503 5.29 0.89 -58.77
N ARG A 504 4.14 0.49 -58.19
CA ARG A 504 3.07 -0.19 -58.95
C ARG A 504 1.69 0.05 -58.33
N ALA A 505 0.65 0.14 -59.16
CA ALA A 505 -0.72 0.49 -58.78
C ALA A 505 -1.76 -0.52 -59.29
N ALA A 506 -2.89 -0.65 -58.56
CA ALA A 506 -4.19 -1.18 -59.00
C ALA A 506 -5.24 -0.71 -57.96
N LYS A 507 -6.27 0.08 -58.30
CA LYS A 507 -7.54 -0.26 -59.01
C LYS A 507 -8.36 -1.31 -58.23
N GLN A 508 -9.44 -0.94 -57.53
CA GLN A 508 -10.78 -0.46 -57.97
C GLN A 508 -11.77 -1.60 -58.27
N SER A 509 -12.91 -1.59 -57.56
CA SER A 509 -14.25 -1.81 -58.15
C SER A 509 -15.35 -1.22 -57.24
N LYS A 510 -16.31 -0.52 -57.85
CA LYS A 510 -17.59 -0.07 -57.25
C LYS A 510 -18.69 -1.08 -57.62
N LEU A 511 -19.84 -1.08 -56.93
CA LEU A 511 -21.17 -0.89 -57.55
C LEU A 511 -22.34 -0.81 -56.55
N ASP A 512 -23.43 -0.24 -57.06
CA ASP A 512 -24.57 0.50 -56.47
C ASP A 512 -25.73 -0.33 -55.84
N PRO A 513 -26.81 0.31 -55.32
CA PRO A 513 -27.86 -0.31 -54.49
C PRO A 513 -29.17 -0.67 -55.24
N TYR A 514 -30.22 -1.00 -54.45
CA TYR A 514 -31.58 -1.49 -54.76
C TYR A 514 -31.73 -3.02 -54.92
N CYS A 515 -32.37 -3.67 -53.92
CA CYS A 515 -33.65 -4.37 -54.10
C CYS A 515 -34.22 -4.97 -52.79
N SER A 516 -35.54 -5.15 -52.80
CA SER A 516 -36.52 -5.49 -51.77
C SER A 516 -36.29 -6.76 -50.90
N ALA A 517 -37.06 -6.85 -49.81
CA ALA A 517 -37.21 -8.01 -48.92
C ALA A 517 -37.85 -9.25 -49.59
N PRO A 518 -37.84 -10.43 -48.92
CA PRO A 518 -39.02 -10.80 -48.12
C PRO A 518 -38.73 -11.50 -46.76
N GLU A 519 -39.79 -12.02 -46.15
CA GLU A 519 -40.01 -12.41 -44.74
C GLU A 519 -39.27 -13.68 -44.22
N SER A 520 -39.05 -13.74 -42.88
CA SER A 520 -39.19 -14.82 -41.86
C SER A 520 -38.98 -16.34 -42.20
N PRO A 521 -38.82 -17.29 -41.23
CA PRO A 521 -38.97 -17.20 -39.76
C PRO A 521 -37.92 -17.95 -38.87
N ASP A 522 -38.04 -17.73 -37.55
CA ASP A 522 -37.88 -18.64 -36.38
C ASP A 522 -36.70 -19.63 -36.12
N SER A 523 -36.40 -19.71 -34.81
CA SER A 523 -35.87 -20.85 -34.02
C SER A 523 -34.36 -21.19 -34.01
N GLY A 524 -33.82 -21.45 -32.79
CA GLY A 524 -32.49 -22.05 -32.61
C GLY A 524 -31.88 -21.93 -31.19
N SER A 525 -32.41 -22.64 -30.19
CA SER A 525 -31.87 -22.60 -28.81
C SER A 525 -30.87 -23.73 -28.50
N SER A 526 -29.88 -23.46 -27.63
CA SER A 526 -29.33 -24.35 -26.58
C SER A 526 -28.30 -23.55 -25.75
N GLY A 527 -28.12 -23.68 -24.43
CA GLY A 527 -28.41 -24.79 -23.50
C GLY A 527 -27.14 -25.62 -23.30
N TYR A 528 -26.67 -26.06 -22.14
CA TYR A 528 -27.13 -26.06 -20.73
C TYR A 528 -25.87 -25.85 -19.83
N ALA A 529 -25.83 -25.86 -18.48
CA ALA A 529 -26.74 -26.33 -17.44
C ALA A 529 -26.55 -25.58 -16.08
N SER A 530 -27.38 -25.93 -15.10
CA SER A 530 -27.08 -25.96 -13.65
C SER A 530 -27.95 -27.04 -13.02
N THR A 531 -27.59 -27.55 -11.83
CA THR A 531 -28.32 -28.58 -11.09
C THR A 531 -28.59 -28.11 -9.65
N SER A 532 -29.65 -28.51 -8.93
CA SER A 532 -31.02 -28.96 -9.26
C SER A 532 -31.84 -29.07 -7.95
N TYR A 533 -33.15 -29.41 -8.04
CA TYR A 533 -34.13 -29.67 -6.95
C TYR A 533 -34.70 -28.43 -6.22
N GLY A 534 -36.03 -28.24 -6.05
CA GLY A 534 -37.20 -28.92 -6.65
C GLY A 534 -38.42 -28.99 -5.69
N GLY A 535 -39.59 -28.44 -6.06
CA GLY A 535 -40.82 -28.58 -5.24
C GLY A 535 -42.03 -27.66 -5.51
N THR A 536 -42.85 -28.00 -6.51
CA THR A 536 -44.34 -27.82 -6.57
C THR A 536 -45.02 -26.42 -6.41
N VAL A 537 -45.14 -25.68 -7.53
CA VAL A 537 -46.37 -25.17 -8.18
C VAL A 537 -47.59 -24.68 -7.34
N ARG A 538 -47.95 -23.39 -7.47
CA ARG A 538 -49.23 -22.87 -8.08
C ARG A 538 -49.30 -21.33 -8.08
N SER A 539 -49.62 -20.72 -9.23
CA SER A 539 -50.03 -19.29 -9.36
C SER A 539 -51.56 -19.17 -9.39
N PRO A 540 -52.14 -17.98 -9.17
CA PRO A 540 -52.56 -17.16 -10.33
C PRO A 540 -52.30 -15.65 -10.18
N ALA A 541 -52.74 -14.88 -11.17
CA ALA A 541 -52.32 -13.50 -11.44
C ALA A 541 -53.25 -12.38 -10.93
N THR A 542 -52.67 -11.17 -10.90
CA THR A 542 -53.25 -9.81 -11.06
C THR A 542 -54.78 -9.61 -11.12
N SER A 543 -55.26 -8.62 -10.36
CA SER A 543 -56.43 -7.82 -10.75
C SER A 543 -56.15 -6.32 -10.58
N VAL A 544 -56.88 -5.49 -11.33
CA VAL A 544 -56.69 -4.04 -11.47
C VAL A 544 -57.99 -3.33 -11.09
N GLY A 545 -57.94 -2.17 -10.43
CA GLY A 545 -59.14 -1.38 -10.14
C GLY A 545 -58.85 -0.07 -9.40
N SER A 546 -58.87 1.06 -10.12
CA SER A 546 -58.67 2.40 -9.57
C SER A 546 -60.01 3.14 -9.38
N SER A 547 -60.20 3.90 -8.28
CA SER A 547 -60.66 5.31 -8.27
C SER A 547 -61.12 5.80 -6.87
N PRO A 548 -61.06 7.12 -6.57
CA PRO A 548 -61.43 7.75 -5.28
C PRO A 548 -62.75 8.57 -5.41
N PRO A 549 -63.09 9.62 -4.61
CA PRO A 549 -62.67 10.08 -3.27
C PRO A 549 -63.85 10.39 -2.29
N ARG A 550 -63.58 10.69 -1.00
CA ARG A 550 -64.25 11.75 -0.19
C ARG A 550 -63.68 11.95 1.24
N VAL A 551 -63.84 13.18 1.73
CA VAL A 551 -63.64 13.79 3.08
C VAL A 551 -65.00 14.53 3.37
N PRO A 552 -65.36 15.07 4.57
CA PRO A 552 -64.61 15.26 5.83
C PRO A 552 -65.39 15.01 7.16
N GLU A 553 -64.80 15.45 8.30
CA GLU A 553 -65.42 15.94 9.58
C GLU A 553 -66.27 14.94 10.42
N ASP A 554 -65.86 14.58 11.66
CA ASP A 554 -66.14 15.22 12.98
C ASP A 554 -67.49 14.73 13.59
N GLU A 555 -67.79 14.69 14.90
CA GLU A 555 -67.15 15.08 16.17
C GLU A 555 -67.87 14.32 17.33
N ALA A 556 -67.33 14.23 18.57
CA ALA A 556 -68.15 13.94 19.77
C ALA A 556 -67.49 14.26 21.15
N PHE A 557 -67.67 15.51 21.61
CA PHE A 557 -68.06 15.96 22.98
C PHE A 557 -67.46 15.39 24.29
N GLY A 558 -67.06 16.33 25.16
CA GLY A 558 -67.02 16.22 26.65
C GLY A 558 -65.63 15.95 27.26
N ASP A 559 -65.22 16.54 28.39
CA ASP A 559 -65.91 17.49 29.27
C ASP A 559 -64.94 18.31 30.16
N ASP A 560 -65.37 19.54 30.46
CA ASP A 560 -65.02 20.56 31.47
C ASP A 560 -63.84 20.53 32.49
N THR A 561 -63.27 21.75 32.65
CA THR A 561 -63.01 22.54 33.90
C THR A 561 -61.63 22.73 34.58
N ASP A 562 -61.40 24.01 34.95
CA ASP A 562 -60.57 24.66 35.98
C ASP A 562 -59.02 24.53 35.93
N ILE A 563 -58.17 25.54 35.63
CA ILE A 563 -58.16 27.03 35.72
C ILE A 563 -57.97 27.63 37.13
N TYR A 564 -56.79 28.23 37.41
CA TYR A 564 -56.64 29.67 37.79
C TYR A 564 -55.16 30.18 37.82
N SER A 565 -55.01 31.51 37.77
CA SER A 565 -53.81 32.39 37.86
C SER A 565 -53.08 32.35 39.25
N PRO A 566 -51.96 33.08 39.55
CA PRO A 566 -51.29 34.21 38.84
C PRO A 566 -49.72 34.15 38.75
N VAL A 567 -49.04 34.86 37.81
CA VAL A 567 -48.36 36.21 37.85
C VAL A 567 -47.13 36.39 38.79
N CYS A 568 -46.09 37.03 38.24
CA CYS A 568 -44.86 37.68 38.77
C CYS A 568 -43.58 37.02 38.19
N SER A 569 -42.75 37.63 37.33
CA SER A 569 -42.20 39.00 37.27
C SER A 569 -41.18 39.30 38.38
N ASP A 570 -39.91 39.46 37.98
CA ASP A 570 -39.01 40.61 38.22
C ASP A 570 -37.55 40.14 38.02
N HIS A 571 -36.78 40.68 37.08
CA HIS A 571 -36.18 42.03 36.96
C HIS A 571 -35.01 42.32 37.94
N GLU A 572 -33.85 42.47 37.31
CA GLU A 572 -32.79 43.46 37.57
C GLU A 572 -31.96 43.47 38.87
N GLN A 573 -30.65 43.52 38.59
CA GLN A 573 -29.61 44.35 39.23
C GLN A 573 -29.03 43.95 40.59
N GLU A 574 -27.69 44.06 40.59
CA GLU A 574 -26.82 44.62 41.63
C GLU A 574 -27.06 44.17 43.09
N ASP A 575 -26.10 43.40 43.62
CA ASP A 575 -25.23 43.97 44.64
C ASP A 575 -23.92 43.19 44.78
N ASP A 576 -22.81 43.92 44.65
CA ASP A 576 -21.52 43.59 45.24
C ASP A 576 -21.59 43.90 46.74
N PRO A 577 -21.04 43.04 47.62
CA PRO A 577 -20.24 43.66 48.66
C PRO A 577 -18.93 42.91 48.98
N HIS A 578 -17.84 43.67 48.89
CA HIS A 578 -16.74 43.76 49.89
C HIS A 578 -16.49 42.50 50.75
N GLY A 579 -15.40 41.76 50.59
CA GLY A 579 -14.00 42.18 50.81
C GLY A 579 -13.26 41.01 51.49
N GLU A 580 -11.94 40.93 51.59
CA GLU A 580 -10.87 41.93 51.42
C GLU A 580 -9.60 41.29 50.83
N GLY A 581 -8.76 42.09 50.16
CA GLY A 581 -7.31 41.88 50.04
C GLY A 581 -6.79 40.81 49.05
N THR A 582 -5.76 41.05 48.22
CA THR A 582 -4.94 42.26 48.03
C THR A 582 -4.24 42.25 46.66
N ALA A 583 -4.20 43.42 46.02
CA ALA A 583 -3.16 43.95 45.12
C ALA A 583 -2.76 43.21 43.81
N GLU A 584 -3.10 43.87 42.70
CA GLU A 584 -2.34 43.90 41.43
C GLU A 584 -0.91 44.50 41.67
N THR A 585 0.10 44.55 40.77
CA THR A 585 0.10 44.78 39.31
C THR A 585 1.50 44.52 38.68
N ARG A 586 1.53 44.17 37.38
CA ARG A 586 2.55 44.36 36.31
C ARG A 586 4.02 44.80 36.61
N ALA A 587 4.96 44.00 36.08
CA ALA A 587 6.09 44.31 35.17
C ALA A 587 7.15 45.43 35.45
N ALA A 588 8.46 45.09 35.39
CA ALA A 588 9.52 45.76 34.56
C ALA A 588 10.98 45.27 34.82
N ALA A 589 11.72 45.06 33.71
CA ALA A 589 13.14 45.36 33.36
C ALA A 589 14.36 45.29 34.34
N GLN A 590 15.48 44.69 33.85
CA GLN A 590 16.91 45.18 33.86
C GLN A 590 17.70 45.29 35.21
N VAL A 591 19.06 45.23 35.37
CA VAL A 591 20.29 44.93 34.55
C VAL A 591 21.57 44.88 35.46
N ASP A 592 22.75 44.47 34.93
CA ASP A 592 24.18 44.65 35.43
C ASP A 592 24.71 43.89 36.67
N THR A 593 26.02 43.61 36.88
CA THR A 593 27.29 43.54 36.06
C THR A 593 28.38 42.68 36.75
N ASP A 594 29.40 42.18 36.02
CA ASP A 594 30.87 42.43 36.23
C ASP A 594 31.81 41.37 35.57
N GLY A 595 33.00 41.81 35.08
CA GLY A 595 34.12 40.97 34.55
C GLY A 595 35.39 41.12 35.41
N PRO A 596 36.67 41.13 34.91
CA PRO A 596 37.25 40.82 33.57
C PRO A 596 38.60 39.99 33.69
N PRO A 597 39.72 40.15 32.91
CA PRO A 597 40.00 39.97 31.45
C PRO A 597 41.27 39.10 31.07
N CYS A 598 41.62 39.08 29.76
CA CYS A 598 42.91 38.74 29.07
C CYS A 598 43.26 37.26 28.77
N ASP A 599 43.94 36.90 27.66
CA ASP A 599 44.69 37.70 26.66
C ASP A 599 44.71 37.12 25.20
N ARG A 600 45.37 37.84 24.27
CA ARG A 600 45.37 37.73 22.78
C ARG A 600 46.24 36.63 22.14
N ALA A 601 45.93 36.28 20.87
CA ALA A 601 46.89 36.27 19.73
C ALA A 601 46.19 36.12 18.35
N GLU A 602 46.74 36.74 17.30
CA GLU A 602 46.33 36.65 15.88
C GLU A 602 47.39 35.88 15.04
N GLY A 603 47.08 35.44 13.82
CA GLY A 603 48.10 35.32 12.76
C GLY A 603 48.05 34.17 11.73
N ASN A 604 47.75 34.55 10.48
CA ASN A 604 48.39 34.15 9.21
C ASN A 604 48.09 32.83 8.46
N GLU A 605 48.44 32.88 7.17
CA GLU A 605 47.98 32.10 6.01
C GLU A 605 49.09 31.21 5.38
N GLU A 606 48.74 30.53 4.29
CA GLU A 606 49.57 29.97 3.18
C GLU A 606 50.30 28.60 3.30
N ASP A 607 49.85 27.69 2.40
CA ASP A 607 50.56 26.75 1.50
C ASP A 607 51.71 25.82 1.94
N GLU A 608 51.56 24.50 1.71
CA GLU A 608 52.28 23.71 0.66
C GLU A 608 51.86 22.20 0.60
N GLU A 609 52.42 21.43 -0.35
CA GLU A 609 51.83 20.22 -0.98
C GLU A 609 52.24 18.82 -0.43
N LEU A 610 51.29 17.86 -0.50
CA LEU A 610 51.45 16.39 -0.80
C LEU A 610 52.26 15.48 0.19
N PRO A 611 52.21 14.12 0.11
CA PRO A 611 51.44 13.21 -0.75
C PRO A 611 50.62 12.10 0.00
N GLU A 612 50.17 11.10 -0.75
CA GLU A 612 49.36 9.92 -0.38
C GLU A 612 49.85 9.07 0.82
N GLY A 613 48.91 8.47 1.56
CA GLY A 613 49.18 7.44 2.56
C GLY A 613 47.92 6.88 3.24
N THR A 614 47.41 5.75 2.77
CA THR A 614 46.25 5.06 3.37
C THR A 614 46.59 4.39 4.70
N GLU A 615 45.89 4.69 5.80
CA GLU A 615 45.61 3.69 6.85
C GLU A 615 44.42 4.07 7.75
N GLU A 616 43.77 3.04 8.30
CA GLU A 616 42.46 3.12 8.96
C GLU A 616 42.56 3.49 10.46
N THR A 617 42.00 4.61 10.89
CA THR A 617 41.69 4.84 12.31
C THR A 617 40.24 4.47 12.61
N LYS A 618 40.08 3.37 13.36
CA LYS A 618 38.77 2.84 13.77
C LYS A 618 38.11 3.72 14.82
N ASP A 619 37.06 4.44 14.43
CA ASP A 619 36.13 5.00 15.40
C ASP A 619 35.23 3.92 16.01
N PHE A 620 34.96 4.09 17.30
CA PHE A 620 34.38 3.09 18.18
C PHE A 620 32.85 3.13 18.11
N ASP A 621 32.26 2.31 17.22
CA ASP A 621 30.80 2.26 17.04
C ASP A 621 30.08 1.49 18.17
N ILE A 622 29.39 2.24 19.02
CA ILE A 622 28.56 1.76 20.14
C ILE A 622 27.36 0.90 19.68
N VAL A 623 26.97 0.94 18.40
CA VAL A 623 25.88 0.13 17.84
C VAL A 623 26.28 -1.36 17.72
N SER A 624 27.58 -1.67 17.68
CA SER A 624 28.07 -3.06 17.64
C SER A 624 27.90 -3.83 18.96
N TYR A 625 27.51 -3.18 20.06
CA TYR A 625 27.36 -3.81 21.38
C TYR A 625 25.91 -4.19 21.74
N LEU A 626 24.92 -3.88 20.88
CA LEU A 626 23.49 -4.14 21.16
C LEU A 626 22.82 -5.10 20.17
N ILE A 627 23.56 -5.70 19.23
CA ILE A 627 23.04 -6.64 18.22
C ILE A 627 23.77 -8.00 18.24
N GLU A 628 24.32 -8.41 19.39
CA GLU A 628 24.84 -9.78 19.62
C GLU A 628 23.98 -10.59 20.62
N ASP A 629 22.69 -10.84 20.33
CA ASP A 629 21.97 -11.99 20.93
C ASP A 629 20.67 -12.45 20.22
N SER A 630 20.46 -12.12 18.93
CA SER A 630 19.24 -12.52 18.18
C SER A 630 19.49 -13.18 16.80
N SER A 631 20.74 -13.42 16.40
CA SER A 631 21.09 -13.89 15.05
C SER A 631 21.90 -15.19 15.04
N ASN A 632 21.31 -16.30 15.50
CA ASN A 632 21.78 -17.62 15.09
C ASN A 632 20.66 -18.62 14.74
N ALA A 633 19.61 -18.11 14.10
CA ALA A 633 18.68 -18.92 13.30
C ALA A 633 19.04 -18.74 11.81
N LYS A 634 20.21 -19.25 11.41
CA LYS A 634 20.49 -19.52 9.99
C LYS A 634 19.54 -20.64 9.55
N TRP A 635 18.84 -20.41 8.45
CA TRP A 635 18.08 -21.45 7.77
C TRP A 635 19.05 -22.47 7.17
N LEU A 636 19.03 -23.69 7.70
CA LEU A 636 19.57 -24.90 7.09
C LEU A 636 18.72 -26.08 7.60
N ASP A 637 18.37 -26.94 6.64
CA ASP A 637 17.86 -28.31 6.80
C ASP A 637 16.42 -28.50 7.31
N THR A 638 15.47 -28.30 6.38
CA THR A 638 14.22 -29.11 6.28
C THR A 638 14.12 -29.78 4.90
N ILE A 639 15.25 -30.21 4.34
CA ILE A 639 15.33 -30.97 3.07
C ILE A 639 15.98 -32.37 3.25
N GLU A 640 16.73 -32.62 4.34
CA GLU A 640 17.48 -33.88 4.52
C GLU A 640 16.70 -35.08 5.11
N GLU A 641 15.42 -34.95 5.49
CA GLU A 641 14.62 -36.09 6.00
C GLU A 641 13.65 -36.70 4.96
N ARG A 642 14.00 -36.63 3.66
CA ARG A 642 13.26 -37.35 2.60
C ARG A 642 14.11 -38.07 1.56
N GLU A 643 15.43 -38.14 1.74
CA GLU A 643 16.35 -38.87 0.85
C GLU A 643 17.04 -40.05 1.56
N LEU A 644 16.22 -41.02 1.99
CA LEU A 644 16.67 -42.38 2.30
C LEU A 644 15.65 -43.38 1.76
N LEU A 645 15.55 -43.46 0.43
CA LEU A 645 15.13 -44.60 -0.42
C LEU A 645 15.07 -44.09 -1.88
N GLU A 646 15.37 -44.97 -2.84
CA GLU A 646 15.31 -44.75 -4.31
C GLU A 646 16.52 -44.02 -4.97
N ASP A 647 17.65 -44.73 -5.04
CA ASP A 647 18.56 -44.63 -6.20
C ASP A 647 17.90 -45.27 -7.43
N GLU A 648 17.68 -44.52 -8.52
CA GLU A 648 18.13 -44.93 -9.87
C GLU A 648 18.00 -43.80 -10.92
N SER A 649 19.16 -43.32 -11.39
CA SER A 649 19.45 -42.69 -12.69
C SER A 649 18.41 -41.81 -13.43
N ILE A 650 18.78 -40.57 -13.76
CA ILE A 650 19.14 -40.13 -15.13
C ILE A 650 19.68 -38.68 -15.14
N SER A 651 20.43 -38.35 -16.19
CA SER A 651 21.42 -37.27 -16.28
C SER A 651 20.93 -35.84 -16.54
N SER A 652 21.88 -34.92 -16.29
CA SER A 652 22.05 -33.58 -16.86
C SER A 652 21.32 -32.44 -16.15
N GLY A 653 22.10 -31.44 -15.72
CA GLY A 653 21.61 -30.31 -14.93
C GLY A 653 21.90 -28.96 -15.58
N MET A 654 21.17 -27.94 -15.13
CA MET A 654 21.47 -26.54 -15.37
C MET A 654 21.28 -25.77 -14.05
N LYS A 655 22.31 -25.03 -13.63
CA LYS A 655 22.25 -24.16 -12.45
C LYS A 655 21.40 -22.92 -12.76
N PRO A 656 20.45 -22.50 -11.90
CA PRO A 656 19.82 -21.21 -12.05
C PRO A 656 20.74 -20.09 -11.53
N SER A 657 20.99 -19.08 -12.35
CA SER A 657 21.68 -17.86 -11.97
C SER A 657 20.80 -16.98 -11.08
N ARG A 658 21.25 -16.66 -9.87
CA ARG A 658 20.61 -15.61 -9.04
C ARG A 658 20.82 -14.24 -9.70
N SER A 659 19.73 -13.61 -10.12
CA SER A 659 19.67 -12.17 -10.32
C SER A 659 18.73 -11.58 -9.26
N GLY A 660 19.17 -10.53 -8.57
CA GLY A 660 18.34 -9.84 -7.59
C GLY A 660 17.46 -8.82 -8.30
N THR A 661 16.18 -9.14 -8.46
CA THR A 661 15.16 -8.20 -8.94
C THR A 661 14.13 -7.98 -7.84
N THR A 662 14.02 -6.75 -7.34
CA THR A 662 12.92 -6.33 -6.46
C THR A 662 11.67 -6.12 -7.32
N ASP A 663 10.86 -7.16 -7.46
CA ASP A 663 9.71 -7.15 -8.37
C ASP A 663 8.40 -6.78 -7.67
N ASP A 664 8.10 -5.47 -7.66
CA ASP A 664 6.97 -4.88 -6.93
C ASP A 664 5.56 -5.14 -7.53
N CYS A 665 5.37 -6.04 -8.52
CA CYS A 665 4.03 -6.30 -9.10
C CYS A 665 3.84 -7.69 -9.75
N ILE A 666 3.51 -8.65 -8.90
CA ILE A 666 3.43 -10.09 -9.18
C ILE A 666 2.11 -10.54 -9.87
N ASP A 667 2.18 -11.64 -10.66
CA ASP A 667 1.06 -12.30 -11.38
C ASP A 667 0.08 -13.05 -10.46
N ASP A 668 -1.14 -13.36 -10.91
CA ASP A 668 -2.13 -14.12 -10.11
C ASP A 668 -1.69 -15.57 -9.85
N ASN A 669 -0.90 -16.18 -10.75
CA ASN A 669 -0.36 -17.53 -10.57
C ASN A 669 0.82 -17.53 -9.57
N GLU A 670 1.57 -16.44 -9.51
CA GLU A 670 2.53 -16.16 -8.45
C GLU A 670 1.85 -15.65 -7.17
N MET A 671 0.63 -15.12 -7.19
CA MET A 671 -0.14 -14.78 -5.97
C MET A 671 -0.42 -16.03 -5.14
N PHE A 672 -0.68 -17.17 -5.79
CA PHE A 672 -0.84 -18.46 -5.11
C PHE A 672 0.49 -18.93 -4.47
N LYS A 673 1.62 -18.73 -5.15
CA LYS A 673 2.96 -18.97 -4.59
C LYS A 673 3.26 -18.01 -3.44
N ILE A 674 2.94 -16.72 -3.58
CA ILE A 674 3.00 -15.72 -2.52
C ILE A 674 2.16 -16.17 -1.32
N GLU A 675 0.93 -16.65 -1.49
CA GLU A 675 0.13 -17.08 -0.33
C GLU A 675 0.67 -18.36 0.34
N GLN A 676 1.43 -19.19 -0.38
CA GLN A 676 2.27 -20.25 0.21
C GLN A 676 3.55 -19.71 0.88
N GLU A 677 4.18 -18.63 0.36
CA GLU A 677 5.43 -18.03 0.85
C GLU A 677 5.24 -16.94 1.94
N ILE A 678 4.03 -16.40 2.09
CA ILE A 678 3.62 -15.40 3.11
C ILE A 678 3.49 -16.02 4.52
N ALA A 679 3.88 -17.29 4.68
CA ALA A 679 3.73 -18.09 5.89
C ALA A 679 4.49 -17.59 7.14
N THR A 680 5.29 -16.52 7.08
CA THR A 680 6.06 -15.99 8.22
C THR A 680 6.04 -14.47 8.32
N ALA A 681 6.11 -13.93 9.54
CA ALA A 681 6.20 -12.48 9.77
C ALA A 681 7.47 -11.83 9.17
N LYS A 682 8.56 -12.59 8.95
CA LYS A 682 9.76 -12.09 8.24
C LYS A 682 9.45 -11.69 6.80
N THR A 683 8.48 -12.35 6.14
CA THR A 683 8.04 -11.98 4.79
C THR A 683 7.34 -10.61 4.79
N PHE A 684 6.57 -10.31 5.84
CA PHE A 684 5.89 -9.02 6.01
C PHE A 684 6.87 -7.87 6.30
N GLU A 685 7.95 -8.14 7.03
CA GLU A 685 9.03 -7.17 7.28
C GLU A 685 9.77 -6.81 5.99
N LYS A 686 10.00 -7.79 5.10
CA LYS A 686 10.70 -7.58 3.83
C LYS A 686 9.82 -6.96 2.73
N TYR A 687 8.54 -7.33 2.66
CA TYR A 687 7.63 -6.92 1.59
C TYR A 687 6.28 -6.40 2.11
N PRO A 688 6.24 -5.34 2.95
CA PRO A 688 5.02 -4.90 3.63
C PRO A 688 3.93 -4.33 2.71
N MET A 689 4.28 -3.82 1.52
CA MET A 689 3.32 -3.17 0.61
C MET A 689 2.23 -4.15 0.12
N GLN A 690 2.62 -5.35 -0.32
CA GLN A 690 1.68 -6.28 -0.95
C GLN A 690 0.63 -6.83 0.02
N PRO A 691 0.96 -7.33 1.23
CA PRO A 691 -0.06 -7.75 2.20
C PRO A 691 -0.95 -6.59 2.66
N THR A 692 -0.40 -5.37 2.78
CA THR A 692 -1.17 -4.16 3.14
C THR A 692 -2.21 -3.82 2.08
N LEU A 693 -1.84 -3.84 0.79
CA LEU A 693 -2.76 -3.61 -0.32
C LEU A 693 -3.79 -4.74 -0.47
N THR A 694 -3.41 -6.01 -0.28
CA THR A 694 -4.34 -7.13 -0.32
C THR A 694 -5.36 -7.08 0.81
N LEU A 695 -4.96 -6.68 2.03
CA LEU A 695 -5.89 -6.49 3.15
C LEU A 695 -6.85 -5.33 2.90
N LEU A 696 -6.36 -4.15 2.48
CA LEU A 696 -7.21 -3.02 2.09
C LEU A 696 -8.22 -3.41 1.00
N TRP A 697 -7.77 -4.10 -0.04
CA TRP A 697 -8.63 -4.59 -1.12
C TRP A 697 -9.72 -5.55 -0.62
N SER A 698 -9.34 -6.55 0.18
CA SER A 698 -10.28 -7.54 0.72
C SER A 698 -11.37 -6.88 1.57
N VAL A 699 -10.97 -6.00 2.49
CA VAL A 699 -11.90 -5.28 3.38
C VAL A 699 -12.78 -4.30 2.62
N SER A 700 -12.25 -3.57 1.63
CA SER A 700 -13.03 -2.63 0.79
C SER A 700 -14.13 -3.31 -0.04
N LYS A 701 -13.98 -4.61 -0.36
CA LYS A 701 -14.98 -5.38 -1.10
C LYS A 701 -16.22 -5.69 -0.25
N SER A 702 -16.04 -5.86 1.05
CA SER A 702 -17.08 -6.32 1.98
C SER A 702 -17.66 -5.20 2.85
N PHE A 703 -16.90 -4.13 3.12
CA PHE A 703 -17.26 -3.13 4.13
C PHE A 703 -17.16 -1.69 3.62
N PRO A 704 -18.28 -0.94 3.56
CA PRO A 704 -18.29 0.46 3.15
C PRO A 704 -17.99 1.40 4.32
N ALA A 705 -16.76 1.32 4.84
CA ALA A 705 -16.32 2.14 5.96
C ALA A 705 -15.91 3.56 5.50
N VAL A 706 -16.29 4.58 6.28
CA VAL A 706 -16.02 5.99 5.98
C VAL A 706 -14.50 6.31 5.92
N GLU A 707 -13.65 5.50 6.57
CA GLU A 707 -12.19 5.66 6.48
C GLU A 707 -11.65 5.49 5.05
N PHE A 708 -12.35 4.74 4.19
CA PHE A 708 -11.96 4.57 2.80
C PHE A 708 -12.13 5.84 1.94
N VAL A 709 -13.06 6.73 2.32
CA VAL A 709 -13.32 7.99 1.61
C VAL A 709 -12.58 9.19 2.23
N GLN A 710 -11.67 8.94 3.18
CA GLN A 710 -10.77 9.97 3.70
C GLN A 710 -9.77 10.41 2.62
N LYS A 711 -9.50 11.72 2.56
CA LYS A 711 -8.60 12.37 1.61
C LYS A 711 -7.24 11.65 1.52
N ASP A 712 -6.64 11.34 2.65
CA ASP A 712 -5.31 10.72 2.74
C ASP A 712 -5.30 9.29 2.19
N THR A 713 -6.35 8.50 2.49
CA THR A 713 -6.54 7.14 1.92
C THR A 713 -6.60 7.20 0.40
N LEU A 714 -7.43 8.09 -0.15
CA LEU A 714 -7.61 8.25 -1.59
C LEU A 714 -6.34 8.76 -2.27
N GLU A 715 -5.64 9.73 -1.69
CA GLU A 715 -4.34 10.20 -2.17
C GLU A 715 -3.28 9.11 -2.19
N THR A 716 -3.20 8.30 -1.13
CA THR A 716 -2.20 7.24 -1.01
C THR A 716 -2.42 6.17 -2.07
N LEU A 717 -3.66 5.74 -2.28
CA LEU A 717 -4.02 4.77 -3.34
C LEU A 717 -3.75 5.35 -4.73
N LEU A 718 -4.10 6.62 -4.99
CA LEU A 718 -3.82 7.30 -6.26
C LEU A 718 -2.32 7.45 -6.53
N LYS A 719 -1.51 7.79 -5.52
CA LYS A 719 -0.04 7.83 -5.61
C LYS A 719 0.49 6.45 -5.98
N ILE A 720 0.03 5.37 -5.34
CA ILE A 720 0.46 4.00 -5.68
C ILE A 720 0.07 3.63 -7.12
N CYS A 721 -1.14 3.94 -7.57
CA CYS A 721 -1.56 3.73 -8.96
C CYS A 721 -0.68 4.50 -9.97
N LYS A 722 -0.28 5.74 -9.64
CA LYS A 722 0.54 6.56 -10.55
C LYS A 722 1.97 6.06 -10.68
N HIS A 723 2.57 5.58 -9.60
CA HIS A 723 4.01 5.26 -9.57
C HIS A 723 4.33 3.76 -9.69
N GLY A 724 3.36 2.87 -9.45
CA GLY A 724 3.55 1.43 -9.59
C GLY A 724 3.71 1.00 -11.05
N LYS A 725 4.48 -0.07 -11.28
CA LYS A 725 4.72 -0.66 -12.62
C LYS A 725 3.42 -0.99 -13.38
N LYS A 726 2.35 -1.34 -12.66
CA LYS A 726 1.02 -1.69 -13.20
C LYS A 726 -0.05 -0.79 -12.55
N PRO A 727 -0.54 0.26 -13.23
CA PRO A 727 -1.54 1.18 -12.67
C PRO A 727 -2.83 0.49 -12.18
N ARG A 728 -3.28 -0.56 -12.89
CA ARG A 728 -4.45 -1.40 -12.54
C ARG A 728 -4.19 -2.43 -11.42
N GLY A 729 -3.23 -2.19 -10.52
CA GLY A 729 -2.93 -3.08 -9.40
C GLY A 729 -4.00 -3.12 -8.29
N ARG A 730 -3.67 -3.74 -7.14
CA ARG A 730 -4.59 -3.85 -5.98
C ARG A 730 -5.10 -2.50 -5.47
N ALA A 731 -4.29 -1.43 -5.57
CA ALA A 731 -4.71 -0.06 -5.22
C ALA A 731 -5.86 0.45 -6.12
N PHE A 732 -5.78 0.21 -7.43
CA PHE A 732 -6.84 0.55 -8.38
C PHE A 732 -8.12 -0.25 -8.10
N HIS A 733 -8.02 -1.55 -7.84
CA HIS A 733 -9.18 -2.35 -7.48
C HIS A 733 -9.81 -1.93 -6.14
N THR A 734 -9.00 -1.45 -5.19
CA THR A 734 -9.50 -0.85 -3.94
C THR A 734 -10.29 0.43 -4.23
N LEU A 735 -9.73 1.35 -5.03
CA LEU A 735 -10.46 2.56 -5.49
C LEU A 735 -11.75 2.20 -6.25
N ALA A 736 -11.73 1.19 -7.12
CA ALA A 736 -12.90 0.72 -7.84
C ALA A 736 -14.00 0.16 -6.92
N ASN A 737 -13.63 -0.56 -5.86
CA ASN A 737 -14.60 -1.02 -4.84
C ASN A 737 -15.19 0.17 -4.07
N ILE A 738 -14.37 1.15 -3.70
CA ILE A 738 -14.80 2.37 -3.00
C ILE A 738 -15.82 3.13 -3.86
N LEU A 739 -15.53 3.35 -5.14
CA LEU A 739 -16.38 4.14 -6.04
C LEU A 739 -17.70 3.47 -6.41
N LYS A 740 -17.74 2.13 -6.46
CA LYS A 740 -18.97 1.36 -6.74
C LYS A 740 -20.00 1.42 -5.61
N HIS A 741 -19.60 1.78 -4.39
CA HIS A 741 -20.47 1.66 -3.23
C HIS A 741 -21.25 2.94 -2.93
N VAL A 742 -22.59 2.85 -2.96
CA VAL A 742 -23.53 3.98 -2.85
C VAL A 742 -23.25 4.89 -1.64
N LYS A 743 -22.98 4.33 -0.45
CA LYS A 743 -22.66 5.11 0.78
C LYS A 743 -21.43 6.03 0.65
N HIS A 744 -20.53 5.78 -0.30
CA HIS A 744 -19.34 6.61 -0.54
C HIS A 744 -19.60 7.77 -1.50
N PHE A 745 -20.70 7.74 -2.26
CA PHE A 745 -20.98 8.69 -3.32
C PHE A 745 -21.07 10.15 -2.82
N LEU A 746 -21.92 10.41 -1.82
CA LEU A 746 -22.07 11.75 -1.24
C LEU A 746 -20.79 12.30 -0.56
N PRO A 747 -20.05 11.52 0.26
CA PRO A 747 -18.74 11.93 0.78
C PRO A 747 -17.71 12.27 -0.32
N LEU A 748 -17.74 11.59 -1.46
CA LEU A 748 -16.82 11.83 -2.57
C LEU A 748 -17.22 13.04 -3.42
N LEU A 749 -18.53 13.28 -3.64
CA LEU A 749 -19.03 14.50 -4.32
C LEU A 749 -18.63 15.79 -3.59
N ARG A 750 -18.49 15.74 -2.26
CA ARG A 750 -18.08 16.89 -1.44
C ARG A 750 -16.57 17.16 -1.48
N GLN A 751 -15.77 16.32 -2.13
CA GLN A 751 -14.31 16.40 -2.16
C GLN A 751 -13.77 16.59 -3.59
N ASP A 752 -12.55 17.11 -3.71
CA ASP A 752 -11.81 17.29 -4.98
C ASP A 752 -11.32 15.96 -5.62
N PHE A 753 -11.88 14.80 -5.23
CA PHE A 753 -11.39 13.49 -5.69
C PHE A 753 -11.53 13.28 -7.21
N VAL A 754 -12.65 13.68 -7.81
CA VAL A 754 -12.87 13.58 -9.26
C VAL A 754 -11.92 14.50 -10.03
N PHE A 755 -11.64 15.69 -9.49
CA PHE A 755 -10.68 16.63 -10.07
C PHE A 755 -9.26 16.05 -10.05
N ARG A 756 -8.89 15.39 -8.95
CA ARG A 756 -7.61 14.66 -8.86
C ARG A 756 -7.54 13.50 -9.85
N LEU A 757 -8.61 12.71 -10.03
CA LEU A 757 -8.65 11.69 -11.09
C LEU A 757 -8.40 12.29 -12.49
N HIS A 758 -8.85 13.52 -12.76
CA HIS A 758 -8.55 14.21 -14.01
C HIS A 758 -7.08 14.62 -14.11
N GLU A 759 -6.53 15.26 -13.09
CA GLU A 759 -5.13 15.71 -13.04
C GLU A 759 -4.13 14.55 -13.25
N MET A 760 -4.51 13.34 -12.80
CA MET A 760 -3.71 12.12 -12.90
C MET A 760 -3.65 11.52 -14.32
N LYS A 761 -4.48 11.99 -15.26
CA LYS A 761 -4.42 11.65 -16.70
C LYS A 761 -3.24 12.31 -17.43
N THR A 762 -2.64 13.34 -16.82
CA THR A 762 -1.52 14.09 -17.39
C THR A 762 -0.24 13.23 -17.33
N PRO A 763 0.43 12.95 -18.45
CA PRO A 763 1.67 12.18 -18.46
C PRO A 763 2.79 12.93 -17.75
N TYR A 764 3.78 12.22 -17.23
CA TYR A 764 4.98 12.85 -16.67
C TYR A 764 5.73 13.62 -17.77
N THR A 765 6.07 14.88 -17.49
CA THR A 765 6.78 15.78 -18.42
C THR A 765 8.10 15.16 -18.92
N ALA A 766 8.82 14.47 -18.04
CA ALA A 766 10.07 13.78 -18.37
C ALA A 766 9.91 12.59 -19.34
N HIS A 767 8.70 12.06 -19.52
CA HIS A 767 8.48 10.78 -20.22
C HIS A 767 8.17 10.94 -21.71
N GLY A 768 7.81 12.16 -22.14
CA GLY A 768 7.38 12.45 -23.51
C GLY A 768 5.99 11.88 -23.83
N ALA A 769 5.54 12.07 -25.07
CA ALA A 769 4.16 11.81 -25.48
C ALA A 769 3.79 10.31 -25.69
N ARG A 770 4.65 9.37 -25.30
CA ARG A 770 4.52 7.92 -25.60
C ARG A 770 5.06 7.09 -24.44
N CYS A 771 4.32 6.99 -23.35
CA CYS A 771 4.70 6.18 -22.20
C CYS A 771 3.54 5.27 -21.83
N TRP A 772 3.70 3.97 -22.03
CA TRP A 772 2.65 2.97 -21.80
C TRP A 772 2.01 3.11 -20.42
N SER A 773 2.81 3.27 -19.35
CA SER A 773 2.28 3.46 -17.99
C SER A 773 1.45 4.75 -17.82
N CYS A 774 1.80 5.84 -18.53
CA CYS A 774 1.01 7.08 -18.49
C CYS A 774 -0.31 6.94 -19.28
N ASP A 775 -0.28 6.29 -20.44
CA ASP A 775 -1.47 6.03 -21.25
C ASP A 775 -2.40 5.02 -20.55
N GLU A 776 -1.84 4.01 -19.89
CA GLU A 776 -2.55 3.05 -19.04
C GLU A 776 -3.15 3.72 -17.79
N MET A 777 -2.44 4.65 -17.16
CA MET A 777 -2.98 5.43 -16.04
C MET A 777 -4.12 6.37 -16.50
N ARG A 778 -4.03 6.96 -17.70
CA ARG A 778 -5.14 7.73 -18.31
C ARG A 778 -6.36 6.84 -18.55
N SER A 779 -6.16 5.65 -19.10
CA SER A 779 -7.19 4.62 -19.29
C SER A 779 -7.85 4.23 -17.95
N ALA A 780 -7.05 3.91 -16.93
CA ALA A 780 -7.52 3.60 -15.59
C ALA A 780 -8.32 4.75 -14.95
N CYS A 781 -7.91 6.00 -15.10
CA CYS A 781 -8.66 7.16 -14.59
C CYS A 781 -10.01 7.33 -15.28
N ASN A 782 -10.11 7.06 -16.59
CA ASN A 782 -11.38 7.05 -17.31
C ASN A 782 -12.33 5.95 -16.81
N ASP A 783 -11.81 4.76 -16.51
CA ASP A 783 -12.60 3.66 -15.95
C ASP A 783 -13.12 4.00 -14.54
N LEU A 784 -12.30 4.61 -13.69
CA LEU A 784 -12.73 5.06 -12.35
C LEU A 784 -13.80 6.16 -12.43
N MET A 785 -13.66 7.12 -13.36
CA MET A 785 -14.71 8.12 -13.63
C MET A 785 -16.00 7.47 -14.13
N THR A 786 -15.91 6.46 -14.99
CA THR A 786 -17.07 5.70 -15.49
C THR A 786 -17.80 4.97 -14.36
N LEU A 787 -17.06 4.35 -13.43
CA LEU A 787 -17.63 3.67 -12.26
C LEU A 787 -18.30 4.65 -11.29
N PHE A 788 -17.74 5.85 -11.10
CA PHE A 788 -18.37 6.87 -10.27
C PHE A 788 -19.62 7.46 -10.94
N GLY A 789 -19.58 7.64 -12.26
CA GLY A 789 -20.72 8.05 -13.08
C GLY A 789 -21.91 7.10 -12.97
N SER A 790 -21.67 5.79 -13.08
CA SER A 790 -22.76 4.80 -12.99
C SER A 790 -23.47 4.76 -11.63
N VAL A 791 -22.79 5.16 -10.54
CA VAL A 791 -23.44 5.37 -9.24
C VAL A 791 -24.24 6.67 -9.21
N GLY A 792 -23.70 7.75 -9.81
CA GLY A 792 -24.41 9.02 -9.98
C GLY A 792 -25.66 8.94 -10.85
N GLU A 793 -25.70 8.00 -11.80
CA GLU A 793 -26.84 7.73 -12.67
C GLU A 793 -27.94 6.89 -12.01
N THR A 794 -27.68 6.28 -10.83
CA THR A 794 -28.74 5.61 -10.06
C THR A 794 -29.76 6.61 -9.52
N GLY A 795 -31.00 6.16 -9.24
CA GLY A 795 -32.03 7.04 -8.65
C GLY A 795 -31.60 7.73 -7.34
N TYR A 796 -30.75 7.09 -6.54
CA TYR A 796 -30.13 7.73 -5.37
C TYR A 796 -29.12 8.80 -5.77
N GLY A 797 -28.17 8.47 -6.66
CA GLY A 797 -27.16 9.41 -7.13
C GLY A 797 -27.74 10.65 -7.80
N GLN A 798 -28.77 10.47 -8.64
CA GLN A 798 -29.54 11.55 -9.25
C GLN A 798 -30.21 12.43 -8.20
N GLY A 799 -30.79 11.82 -7.15
CA GLY A 799 -31.42 12.51 -6.03
C GLY A 799 -30.43 13.40 -5.26
N GLU A 800 -29.25 12.87 -4.90
CA GLU A 800 -28.20 13.61 -4.20
C GLU A 800 -27.64 14.75 -5.05
N ILE A 801 -27.33 14.51 -6.33
CA ILE A 801 -26.89 15.55 -7.27
C ILE A 801 -27.94 16.66 -7.37
N ALA A 802 -29.22 16.31 -7.61
CA ALA A 802 -30.29 17.28 -7.76
C ALA A 802 -30.59 18.03 -6.46
N HIS A 803 -30.45 17.38 -5.30
CA HIS A 803 -30.56 18.03 -4.01
C HIS A 803 -29.47 19.09 -3.83
N ILE A 804 -28.19 18.72 -3.99
CA ILE A 804 -27.06 19.66 -3.86
C ILE A 804 -27.19 20.83 -4.84
N LEU A 805 -27.53 20.57 -6.11
CA LEU A 805 -27.69 21.61 -7.13
C LEU A 805 -28.82 22.61 -6.82
N ARG A 806 -29.80 22.25 -5.96
CA ARG A 806 -30.87 23.15 -5.50
C ARG A 806 -30.53 23.83 -4.16
N THR A 807 -30.19 23.03 -3.14
CA THR A 807 -30.11 23.49 -1.74
C THR A 807 -28.69 23.82 -1.28
N GLY A 808 -27.66 23.34 -1.99
CA GLY A 808 -26.26 23.50 -1.58
C GLY A 808 -25.72 24.93 -1.67
N GLU A 809 -24.57 25.13 -1.02
CA GLU A 809 -23.78 26.37 -1.09
C GLU A 809 -23.17 26.58 -2.49
N ARG A 810 -22.78 27.83 -2.81
CA ARG A 810 -22.28 28.21 -4.14
C ARG A 810 -21.05 27.39 -4.58
N GLU A 811 -20.10 27.15 -3.68
CA GLU A 811 -18.90 26.36 -3.98
C GLU A 811 -19.25 24.89 -4.25
N LEU A 812 -20.09 24.28 -3.40
CA LEU A 812 -20.48 22.87 -3.55
C LEU A 812 -21.35 22.65 -4.79
N LYS A 813 -22.25 23.60 -5.11
CA LYS A 813 -23.01 23.62 -6.36
C LYS A 813 -22.07 23.59 -7.56
N LEU A 814 -21.13 24.54 -7.63
CA LEU A 814 -20.13 24.60 -8.70
C LEU A 814 -19.29 23.32 -8.80
N ARG A 815 -18.81 22.79 -7.65
CA ARG A 815 -18.06 21.52 -7.61
C ARG A 815 -18.85 20.38 -8.25
N VAL A 816 -20.11 20.20 -7.84
CA VAL A 816 -20.99 19.16 -8.41
C VAL A 816 -21.33 19.43 -9.87
N SER A 817 -21.56 20.69 -10.26
CA SER A 817 -21.77 21.08 -11.67
C SER A 817 -20.60 20.65 -12.57
N ILE A 818 -19.35 20.90 -12.14
CA ILE A 818 -18.15 20.46 -12.88
C ILE A 818 -18.04 18.93 -12.88
N ILE A 819 -18.30 18.26 -11.76
CA ILE A 819 -18.27 16.78 -11.67
C ILE A 819 -19.25 16.14 -12.65
N VAL A 820 -20.48 16.68 -12.77
CA VAL A 820 -21.50 16.17 -13.69
C VAL A 820 -20.99 16.11 -15.13
N LEU A 821 -20.24 17.14 -15.59
CA LEU A 821 -19.68 17.18 -16.94
C LEU A 821 -18.61 16.10 -17.19
N PHE A 822 -17.88 15.67 -16.15
CA PHE A 822 -16.89 14.59 -16.26
C PHE A 822 -17.52 13.19 -16.31
N VAL A 823 -18.56 12.94 -15.51
CA VAL A 823 -18.94 11.56 -15.12
C VAL A 823 -20.31 11.10 -15.63
N VAL A 824 -21.26 12.00 -15.86
CA VAL A 824 -22.61 11.60 -16.33
C VAL A 824 -22.61 11.39 -17.84
N ARG A 825 -23.27 10.33 -18.30
CA ARG A 825 -23.34 9.89 -19.70
C ARG A 825 -24.77 9.65 -20.18
N ASP A 826 -25.71 9.29 -19.30
CA ASP A 826 -27.13 9.19 -19.64
C ASP A 826 -27.65 10.53 -20.20
N THR A 827 -28.09 10.54 -21.46
CA THR A 827 -28.45 11.75 -22.19
C THR A 827 -29.71 12.42 -21.65
N ARG A 828 -30.67 11.64 -21.13
CA ARG A 828 -31.92 12.16 -20.55
C ARG A 828 -31.64 12.86 -19.22
N LEU A 829 -30.79 12.28 -18.40
CA LEU A 829 -30.30 12.88 -17.15
C LEU A 829 -29.43 14.10 -17.44
N LEU A 830 -28.52 14.04 -18.43
CA LEU A 830 -27.74 15.20 -18.87
C LEU A 830 -28.63 16.34 -19.32
N HIS A 831 -29.67 16.11 -20.13
CA HIS A 831 -30.62 17.16 -20.52
C HIS A 831 -31.18 17.87 -19.29
N LYS A 832 -31.72 17.10 -18.34
CA LYS A 832 -32.29 17.62 -17.09
C LYS A 832 -31.27 18.38 -16.23
N LEU A 833 -30.06 17.86 -16.07
CA LEU A 833 -29.03 18.50 -15.24
C LEU A 833 -28.46 19.76 -15.90
N LEU A 834 -28.10 19.69 -17.20
CA LEU A 834 -27.46 20.78 -17.93
C LEU A 834 -28.40 21.97 -18.16
N PHE A 835 -29.67 21.70 -18.49
CA PHE A 835 -30.64 22.71 -18.89
C PHE A 835 -31.65 23.03 -17.77
N ASP A 836 -32.48 22.07 -17.33
CA ASP A 836 -33.50 22.32 -16.29
C ASP A 836 -32.87 22.74 -14.95
N MET A 837 -31.67 22.24 -14.64
CA MET A 837 -30.91 22.56 -13.43
C MET A 837 -29.71 23.50 -13.69
N LYS A 838 -29.62 24.11 -14.88
CA LYS A 838 -28.65 25.17 -15.22
C LYS A 838 -27.18 24.83 -14.95
N VAL A 839 -26.78 23.55 -14.98
CA VAL A 839 -25.38 23.14 -14.74
C VAL A 839 -24.45 23.72 -15.80
N LEU A 840 -24.85 23.73 -17.08
CA LEU A 840 -24.00 24.27 -18.15
C LEU A 840 -23.81 25.79 -18.02
N GLU A 841 -24.89 26.52 -17.71
CA GLU A 841 -24.88 27.97 -17.44
C GLU A 841 -23.95 28.29 -16.26
N THR A 842 -24.09 27.56 -15.14
CA THR A 842 -23.27 27.73 -13.93
C THR A 842 -21.77 27.54 -14.20
N VAL A 843 -21.39 26.53 -15.01
CA VAL A 843 -19.98 26.26 -15.34
C VAL A 843 -19.44 27.30 -16.33
N MET A 844 -20.23 27.69 -17.35
CA MET A 844 -19.81 28.70 -18.31
C MET A 844 -19.64 30.08 -17.66
N ASP A 845 -20.57 30.52 -16.82
CA ASP A 845 -20.48 31.79 -16.11
C ASP A 845 -19.28 31.82 -15.13
N PHE A 846 -18.92 30.67 -14.56
CA PHE A 846 -17.70 30.54 -13.74
C PHE A 846 -16.40 30.65 -14.56
N ILE A 847 -16.33 30.01 -15.73
CA ILE A 847 -15.16 30.11 -16.63
C ILE A 847 -14.99 31.55 -17.13
N LEU A 848 -16.10 32.19 -17.51
CA LEU A 848 -16.15 33.53 -18.09
C LEU A 848 -16.04 34.65 -17.04
N GLY A 849 -16.29 34.35 -15.76
CA GLY A 849 -16.09 35.28 -14.65
C GLY A 849 -14.64 35.72 -14.53
N GLU A 850 -14.36 36.96 -14.91
CA GLU A 850 -13.09 37.62 -14.61
C GLU A 850 -13.11 38.05 -13.13
N GLY A 851 -12.20 37.48 -12.33
CA GLY A 851 -12.12 37.78 -10.90
C GLY A 851 -11.79 39.25 -10.66
N VAL A 852 -12.60 39.94 -9.86
CA VAL A 852 -12.41 41.36 -9.48
C VAL A 852 -11.21 41.54 -8.55
N ALA A 853 -10.62 40.45 -8.04
CA ALA A 853 -9.47 40.48 -7.15
C ALA A 853 -8.17 40.85 -7.88
N THR A 854 -7.44 41.82 -7.34
CA THR A 854 -6.16 42.32 -7.85
C THR A 854 -4.97 41.36 -7.69
N THR A 855 -5.22 40.13 -7.26
CA THR A 855 -4.23 39.05 -7.10
C THR A 855 -4.75 37.78 -7.77
N PRO A 856 -3.96 37.10 -8.61
CA PRO A 856 -4.38 35.83 -9.22
C PRO A 856 -4.47 34.74 -8.15
N ASP A 857 -5.70 34.37 -7.78
CA ASP A 857 -5.94 33.19 -6.95
C ASP A 857 -5.63 31.92 -7.77
N GLU A 858 -4.55 31.25 -7.39
CA GLU A 858 -4.08 30.01 -8.04
C GLU A 858 -5.13 28.89 -7.99
N GLN A 859 -5.93 28.82 -6.92
CA GLN A 859 -6.99 27.83 -6.78
C GLN A 859 -8.15 28.12 -7.74
N GLN A 860 -8.51 29.40 -7.91
CA GLN A 860 -9.51 29.82 -8.91
C GLN A 860 -9.03 29.55 -10.34
N ALA A 861 -7.75 29.78 -10.63
CA ALA A 861 -7.15 29.47 -11.93
C ALA A 861 -7.13 27.96 -12.23
N ARG A 862 -6.75 27.15 -11.23
CA ARG A 862 -6.81 25.67 -11.28
C ARG A 862 -8.24 25.19 -11.56
N LEU A 863 -9.23 25.66 -10.81
CA LEU A 863 -10.63 25.28 -10.97
C LEU A 863 -11.20 25.72 -12.34
N SER A 864 -10.84 26.90 -12.84
CA SER A 864 -11.24 27.36 -14.18
C SER A 864 -10.67 26.44 -15.27
N GLY A 865 -9.42 26.01 -15.15
CA GLY A 865 -8.81 25.04 -16.06
C GLY A 865 -9.49 23.68 -16.03
N ILE A 866 -9.79 23.16 -14.83
CA ILE A 866 -10.53 21.91 -14.65
C ILE A 866 -11.93 22.00 -15.26
N ALA A 867 -12.64 23.12 -15.06
CA ALA A 867 -13.96 23.36 -15.64
C ALA A 867 -13.95 23.32 -17.19
N CYS A 868 -12.96 23.96 -17.82
CA CYS A 868 -12.77 23.87 -19.27
C CYS A 868 -12.47 22.44 -19.75
N SER A 869 -11.64 21.68 -19.01
CA SER A 869 -11.41 20.26 -19.31
C SER A 869 -12.66 19.40 -19.11
N ALA A 870 -13.54 19.76 -18.18
CA ALA A 870 -14.81 19.07 -17.95
C ALA A 870 -15.76 19.22 -19.16
N ILE A 871 -15.79 20.40 -19.79
CA ILE A 871 -16.50 20.62 -21.07
C ILE A 871 -15.88 19.78 -22.19
N THR A 872 -14.54 19.67 -22.26
CA THR A 872 -13.88 18.73 -23.20
C THR A 872 -14.32 17.29 -22.96
N GLN A 873 -14.37 16.84 -21.69
CA GLN A 873 -14.78 15.47 -21.36
C GLN A 873 -16.26 15.22 -21.70
N LEU A 874 -17.14 16.19 -21.45
CA LEU A 874 -18.54 16.12 -21.87
C LEU A 874 -18.64 15.96 -23.39
N ALA A 875 -17.94 16.79 -24.17
CA ALA A 875 -17.94 16.72 -25.63
C ALA A 875 -17.46 15.34 -26.14
N GLN A 876 -16.41 14.80 -25.53
CA GLN A 876 -15.90 13.44 -25.81
C GLN A 876 -16.95 12.36 -25.46
N ASN A 877 -17.60 12.46 -24.30
CA ASN A 877 -18.66 11.52 -23.87
C ASN A 877 -19.88 11.55 -24.82
N LEU A 878 -20.22 12.73 -25.36
CA LEU A 878 -21.31 12.95 -26.32
C LEU A 878 -20.93 12.64 -27.78
N SER A 879 -19.75 12.07 -28.02
CA SER A 879 -19.22 11.78 -29.37
C SER A 879 -19.20 13.02 -30.29
N ILE A 880 -18.96 14.21 -29.73
CA ILE A 880 -18.71 15.44 -30.50
C ILE A 880 -17.23 15.43 -30.86
N PHE A 881 -16.90 14.94 -32.05
CA PHE A 881 -15.54 14.93 -32.60
C PHE A 881 -15.51 15.69 -33.92
N GLY A 882 -14.36 16.28 -34.24
CA GLY A 882 -14.11 16.86 -35.57
C GLY A 882 -14.13 15.77 -36.64
N GLU A 883 -14.62 16.12 -37.83
CA GLU A 883 -14.60 15.22 -38.98
C GLU A 883 -13.15 14.93 -39.40
N GLU A 884 -12.61 13.78 -38.98
CA GLU A 884 -11.46 13.17 -39.66
C GLU A 884 -11.92 12.59 -41.01
N GLU A 885 -12.38 13.45 -41.92
CA GLU A 885 -12.43 13.08 -43.34
C GLU A 885 -11.02 12.71 -43.80
N ASP A 886 -10.92 11.69 -44.65
CA ASP A 886 -9.67 11.27 -45.30
C ASP A 886 -9.26 12.31 -46.35
N THR A 887 -8.83 13.47 -45.84
CA THR A 887 -8.50 14.73 -46.54
C THR A 887 -7.30 14.62 -47.48
N GLY A 888 -6.75 13.42 -47.65
CA GLY A 888 -5.50 13.17 -48.35
C GLY A 888 -4.28 13.64 -47.56
N THR A 889 -3.09 13.32 -48.07
CA THR A 889 -1.86 13.99 -47.65
C THR A 889 -1.71 15.31 -48.40
N PRO A 890 -1.17 16.38 -47.76
CA PRO A 890 -0.68 17.51 -48.55
C PRO A 890 0.41 16.95 -49.45
N SER A 891 0.34 17.22 -50.75
CA SER A 891 1.14 16.51 -51.76
C SER A 891 2.62 16.47 -51.39
N GLU A 892 3.09 15.30 -50.93
CA GLU A 892 4.46 15.03 -50.44
C GLU A 892 5.53 15.17 -51.56
N LYS A 893 5.11 15.60 -52.75
CA LYS A 893 5.92 15.76 -53.97
C LYS A 893 6.08 17.21 -54.42
N LEU A 894 5.57 18.21 -53.69
CA LEU A 894 6.02 19.59 -53.91
C LEU A 894 7.41 19.75 -53.28
N GLU A 895 8.39 20.05 -54.13
CA GLU A 895 9.75 20.30 -53.66
C GLU A 895 9.79 21.55 -52.76
N ALA A 896 10.72 21.62 -51.81
CA ALA A 896 10.83 22.75 -50.87
C ALA A 896 11.07 24.14 -51.54
N LYS A 897 11.31 24.17 -52.86
CA LYS A 897 11.37 25.37 -53.69
C LYS A 897 10.02 25.83 -54.24
N GLU A 898 9.02 24.94 -54.34
CA GLU A 898 7.66 25.28 -54.77
C GLU A 898 6.82 25.87 -53.62
N PHE A 899 7.28 25.74 -52.38
CA PHE A 899 6.58 26.13 -51.16
C PHE A 899 6.72 27.62 -50.77
N ASP A 900 7.40 28.43 -51.58
CA ASP A 900 7.52 29.87 -51.34
C ASP A 900 6.33 30.61 -51.97
N ASN A 901 5.20 30.62 -51.24
CA ASN A 901 3.94 31.27 -51.60
C ASN A 901 4.05 32.78 -51.91
N THR A 902 5.25 33.37 -51.87
CA THR A 902 5.52 34.80 -52.07
C THR A 902 6.27 35.18 -53.34
N LEU A 903 6.87 34.26 -54.12
CA LEU A 903 8.01 34.64 -54.97
C LEU A 903 8.08 34.21 -56.46
N THR A 904 7.10 33.50 -57.04
CA THR A 904 7.26 32.98 -58.43
C THR A 904 6.06 33.01 -59.38
N ILE A 905 4.89 33.53 -58.99
CA ILE A 905 3.70 33.53 -59.88
C ILE A 905 3.30 34.93 -60.35
N CYS A 906 3.42 35.93 -59.47
CA CYS A 906 3.08 37.32 -59.79
C CYS A 906 4.22 38.07 -60.50
N ASP A 907 5.46 37.54 -60.43
CA ASP A 907 6.69 38.14 -60.96
C ASP A 907 7.29 37.41 -62.17
N GLU A 908 6.66 36.32 -62.65
CA GLU A 908 6.97 35.76 -63.98
C GLU A 908 6.60 36.82 -65.04
N SER A 909 7.61 37.57 -65.49
CA SER A 909 7.42 38.71 -66.39
C SER A 909 6.87 38.24 -67.74
N PRO A 910 5.63 38.63 -68.12
CA PRO A 910 5.11 38.30 -69.44
C PRO A 910 5.81 39.15 -70.52
N ALA A 911 5.69 38.70 -71.77
CA ALA A 911 6.42 39.30 -72.89
C ALA A 911 5.81 40.63 -73.35
N SER A 912 4.57 40.94 -72.96
CA SER A 912 3.86 42.17 -73.33
C SER A 912 3.01 42.76 -72.19
N THR A 913 2.59 44.01 -72.36
CA THR A 913 1.66 44.69 -71.42
C THR A 913 0.23 44.13 -71.47
N ASP A 914 -0.20 43.57 -72.61
CA ASP A 914 -1.57 43.04 -72.79
C ASP A 914 -1.80 41.69 -72.10
N GLU A 915 -0.73 41.02 -71.69
CA GLU A 915 -0.75 39.75 -70.95
C GLU A 915 -0.82 39.92 -69.42
N ARG A 916 -0.72 41.16 -68.90
CA ARG A 916 -0.79 41.44 -67.45
C ARG A 916 -2.19 41.82 -67.02
N VAL A 917 -2.73 41.11 -66.03
CA VAL A 917 -3.92 41.54 -65.30
C VAL A 917 -3.50 42.19 -63.98
N THR A 918 -4.05 43.38 -63.70
CA THR A 918 -3.84 44.11 -62.45
C THR A 918 -5.06 43.94 -61.54
N PHE A 919 -4.86 43.39 -60.34
CA PHE A 919 -5.89 43.35 -59.32
C PHE A 919 -5.63 44.45 -58.30
N ARG A 920 -6.63 45.30 -58.06
CA ARG A 920 -6.64 46.26 -56.95
C ARG A 920 -7.39 45.65 -55.78
N VAL A 921 -6.72 45.60 -54.63
CA VAL A 921 -7.27 45.10 -53.36
C VAL A 921 -7.08 46.12 -52.25
N ARG A 922 -7.90 45.99 -51.21
CA ARG A 922 -7.76 46.76 -49.97
C ARG A 922 -7.95 45.80 -48.82
N SER A 923 -6.94 45.65 -47.96
CA SER A 923 -7.03 44.74 -46.80
C SER A 923 -8.06 45.20 -45.76
N SER A 924 -8.47 46.47 -45.77
CA SER A 924 -9.60 46.99 -44.99
C SER A 924 -10.24 48.18 -45.71
N ALA A 925 -11.48 48.53 -45.34
CA ALA A 925 -12.25 49.60 -46.00
C ALA A 925 -11.60 51.01 -45.95
N SER A 926 -10.62 51.22 -45.06
CA SER A 926 -9.84 52.46 -44.94
C SER A 926 -8.33 52.26 -45.20
N GLY A 927 -7.92 51.06 -45.59
CA GLY A 927 -6.52 50.73 -45.85
C GLY A 927 -6.00 51.30 -47.18
N PRO A 928 -4.66 51.32 -47.37
CA PRO A 928 -4.06 51.63 -48.66
C PRO A 928 -4.52 50.65 -49.73
N GLU A 929 -4.58 51.12 -50.97
CA GLU A 929 -4.87 50.27 -52.12
C GLU A 929 -3.60 49.57 -52.60
N GLU A 930 -3.61 48.25 -52.57
CA GLU A 930 -2.50 47.40 -52.98
C GLU A 930 -2.79 46.77 -54.35
N THR A 931 -1.75 46.64 -55.17
CA THR A 931 -1.86 46.07 -56.53
C THR A 931 -1.13 44.73 -56.61
N VAL A 932 -1.83 43.68 -57.01
CA VAL A 932 -1.25 42.36 -57.31
C VAL A 932 -1.34 42.10 -58.81
N LEU A 933 -0.23 41.68 -59.41
CA LEU A 933 -0.13 41.40 -60.84
C LEU A 933 -0.16 39.89 -61.09
N VAL A 934 -0.79 39.46 -62.18
CA VAL A 934 -0.86 38.04 -62.57
C VAL A 934 -0.99 37.90 -64.09
N SER A 935 -0.54 36.77 -64.64
CA SER A 935 -0.67 36.46 -66.07
C SER A 935 -2.14 36.23 -66.46
N LYS A 936 -2.58 36.91 -67.52
CA LYS A 936 -3.90 36.73 -68.14
C LYS A 936 -4.12 35.29 -68.57
N ALA A 937 -3.10 34.66 -69.15
CA ALA A 937 -3.14 33.27 -69.61
C ALA A 937 -3.39 32.28 -68.46
N LEU A 938 -2.73 32.48 -67.30
CA LEU A 938 -2.91 31.61 -66.12
C LEU A 938 -4.35 31.62 -65.59
N LEU A 939 -4.96 32.81 -65.54
CA LEU A 939 -6.35 32.94 -65.10
C LEU A 939 -7.33 32.31 -66.08
N VAL A 940 -7.14 32.57 -67.38
CA VAL A 940 -7.95 32.04 -68.49
C VAL A 940 -7.84 30.52 -68.62
N GLU A 941 -6.67 29.94 -68.38
CA GLU A 941 -6.46 28.49 -68.33
C GLU A 941 -7.12 27.88 -67.08
N GLY A 942 -6.94 28.53 -65.93
CA GLY A 942 -7.39 28.03 -64.63
C GLY A 942 -8.87 28.22 -64.29
N SER A 943 -9.59 29.12 -64.97
CA SER A 943 -11.02 29.35 -64.73
C SER A 943 -11.78 29.72 -66.00
N GLU A 944 -12.91 29.03 -66.24
CA GLU A 944 -13.88 29.45 -67.26
C GLU A 944 -14.48 30.85 -66.94
N VAL A 945 -14.59 31.23 -65.66
CA VAL A 945 -15.08 32.56 -65.27
C VAL A 945 -14.10 33.65 -65.69
N PHE A 946 -12.80 33.45 -65.47
CA PHE A 946 -11.78 34.38 -65.96
C PHE A 946 -11.67 34.36 -67.48
N ARG A 947 -11.83 33.19 -68.13
CA ARG A 947 -11.93 33.08 -69.60
C ARG A 947 -13.02 34.01 -70.15
N ARG A 948 -14.26 33.92 -69.62
CA ARG A 948 -15.35 34.82 -70.05
C ARG A 948 -15.10 36.29 -69.67
N MET A 949 -14.52 36.56 -68.51
CA MET A 949 -14.19 37.92 -68.06
C MET A 949 -13.16 38.63 -68.97
N PHE A 950 -12.23 37.88 -69.55
CA PHE A 950 -11.07 38.44 -70.25
C PHE A 950 -11.05 38.24 -71.78
N GLU A 951 -11.82 37.28 -72.31
CA GLU A 951 -11.93 37.01 -73.75
C GLU A 951 -13.26 37.47 -74.36
N ALA A 952 -14.27 37.86 -73.58
CA ALA A 952 -15.54 38.35 -74.12
C ALA A 952 -15.59 39.88 -74.20
N ASP A 953 -16.15 40.39 -75.31
CA ASP A 953 -16.27 41.83 -75.64
C ASP A 953 -17.28 42.62 -74.76
N HIS A 954 -17.75 42.05 -73.65
CA HIS A 954 -18.85 42.60 -72.84
C HIS A 954 -18.42 43.00 -71.41
N PHE A 955 -17.18 42.74 -71.02
CA PHE A 955 -16.63 43.10 -69.71
C PHE A 955 -15.71 44.31 -69.82
N ILE A 956 -15.65 45.13 -68.78
CA ILE A 956 -14.74 46.28 -68.73
C ILE A 956 -13.30 45.78 -68.51
N GLU A 957 -13.19 44.65 -67.83
CA GLU A 957 -12.01 43.88 -67.50
C GLU A 957 -11.29 43.33 -68.74
N SER A 958 -12.00 42.96 -69.82
CA SER A 958 -11.37 42.46 -71.06
C SER A 958 -10.67 43.57 -71.85
N VAL A 959 -11.15 44.82 -71.74
CA VAL A 959 -10.56 46.02 -72.37
C VAL A 959 -9.45 46.64 -71.52
N LYS A 960 -9.58 46.62 -70.18
CA LYS A 960 -8.64 47.29 -69.26
C LYS A 960 -7.60 46.37 -68.63
N ASN A 961 -7.79 45.05 -68.67
CA ASN A 961 -7.02 44.07 -67.91
C ASN A 961 -6.89 44.42 -66.41
N GLU A 962 -7.91 45.04 -65.82
CA GLU A 962 -7.87 45.56 -64.44
C GLU A 962 -9.13 45.16 -63.65
N VAL A 963 -8.93 44.46 -62.54
CA VAL A 963 -10.01 43.95 -61.67
C VAL A 963 -9.98 44.68 -60.34
N HIS A 964 -11.13 45.24 -59.95
CA HIS A 964 -11.27 45.98 -58.70
C HIS A 964 -12.06 45.15 -57.68
N LEU A 965 -11.39 44.65 -56.65
CA LEU A 965 -12.06 43.93 -55.56
C LEU A 965 -12.53 44.94 -54.50
N GLN A 966 -13.86 45.04 -54.36
CA GLN A 966 -14.53 45.87 -53.35
C GLN A 966 -14.59 45.21 -51.96
N GLU A 967 -14.35 43.90 -51.89
CA GLU A 967 -14.27 43.15 -50.64
C GLU A 967 -12.92 43.36 -49.93
N PRO A 968 -12.88 43.29 -48.58
CA PRO A 968 -11.64 43.35 -47.83
C PRO A 968 -10.83 42.07 -48.02
N ILE A 969 -9.90 42.08 -48.97
CA ILE A 969 -9.02 40.95 -49.33
C ILE A 969 -7.56 41.42 -49.19
N SER A 970 -6.72 40.63 -48.53
CA SER A 970 -5.29 40.91 -48.41
C SER A 970 -4.53 40.57 -49.70
N ALA A 971 -3.44 41.27 -49.97
CA ALA A 971 -2.56 40.95 -51.10
C ALA A 971 -1.94 39.54 -50.97
N ASP A 972 -1.65 39.08 -49.75
CA ASP A 972 -1.14 37.74 -49.50
C ASP A 972 -2.20 36.64 -49.69
N GLY A 973 -3.46 36.90 -49.32
CA GLY A 973 -4.60 36.04 -49.65
C GLY A 973 -4.82 35.92 -51.16
N LEU A 974 -4.72 37.03 -51.90
CA LEU A 974 -4.83 37.03 -53.35
C LEU A 974 -3.64 36.32 -54.05
N ARG A 975 -2.41 36.52 -53.58
CA ARG A 975 -1.22 35.77 -54.04
C ARG A 975 -1.39 34.26 -53.82
N TYR A 976 -1.86 33.88 -52.63
CA TYR A 976 -2.13 32.48 -52.30
C TYR A 976 -3.25 31.89 -53.17
N PHE A 977 -4.33 32.64 -53.44
CA PHE A 977 -5.38 32.24 -54.39
C PHE A 977 -4.82 31.96 -55.81
N PHE A 978 -3.99 32.85 -56.35
CA PHE A 978 -3.34 32.62 -57.66
C PHE A 978 -2.38 31.42 -57.65
N TYR A 979 -1.70 31.16 -56.53
CA TYR A 979 -0.89 29.96 -56.34
C TYR A 979 -1.72 28.68 -56.43
N LEU A 980 -2.92 28.66 -55.84
CA LEU A 980 -3.83 27.51 -55.94
C LEU A 980 -4.39 27.33 -57.36
N ILE A 981 -4.67 28.43 -58.09
CA ILE A 981 -5.06 28.36 -59.51
C ILE A 981 -3.93 27.72 -60.34
N ARG A 982 -2.67 28.11 -60.13
CA ARG A 982 -1.52 27.48 -60.81
C ARG A 982 -1.40 25.99 -60.47
N LEU A 983 -1.59 25.61 -59.21
CA LEU A 983 -1.59 24.19 -58.83
C LEU A 983 -2.76 23.41 -59.44
N GLN A 984 -3.90 24.07 -59.69
CA GLN A 984 -5.03 23.47 -60.41
C GLN A 984 -4.69 23.25 -61.90
N THR A 985 -4.15 24.24 -62.62
CA THR A 985 -3.82 24.09 -64.06
C THR A 985 -2.78 22.98 -64.29
N VAL A 986 -1.75 22.89 -63.43
CA VAL A 986 -0.75 21.81 -63.52
C VAL A 986 -1.18 20.49 -62.89
N ASN A 987 -2.45 20.35 -62.48
CA ASN A 987 -3.02 19.15 -61.82
C ASN A 987 -2.26 18.68 -60.56
N LYS A 988 -1.60 19.60 -59.84
CA LYS A 988 -0.91 19.34 -58.56
C LYS A 988 -1.77 19.57 -57.31
N LEU A 989 -2.94 20.19 -57.44
CA LEU A 989 -3.86 20.45 -56.31
C LEU A 989 -4.63 19.17 -55.90
N THR A 990 -4.05 18.38 -54.99
CA THR A 990 -4.56 17.05 -54.61
C THR A 990 -5.53 17.08 -53.42
N GLY A 991 -6.70 17.70 -53.58
CA GLY A 991 -7.82 17.64 -52.61
C GLY A 991 -7.62 18.39 -51.28
N MET A 992 -6.40 18.77 -50.94
CA MET A 992 -6.04 19.68 -49.87
C MET A 992 -4.96 20.64 -50.36
N ALA A 993 -5.13 21.93 -50.06
CA ALA A 993 -4.20 22.98 -50.46
C ALA A 993 -2.92 22.96 -49.58
N PRO A 994 -1.76 23.42 -50.09
CA PRO A 994 -0.56 23.61 -49.26
C PRO A 994 -0.80 24.67 -48.17
N PRO A 995 -0.26 24.51 -46.95
CA PRO A 995 -0.48 25.46 -45.86
C PRO A 995 -0.04 26.90 -46.22
N PRO A 996 -0.82 27.93 -45.86
CA PRO A 996 -0.44 29.33 -46.01
C PRO A 996 0.56 29.75 -44.91
N LYS A 997 1.09 30.98 -45.01
CA LYS A 997 1.89 31.59 -43.93
C LYS A 997 1.04 32.01 -42.72
N VAL A 998 -0.19 32.45 -42.99
CA VAL A 998 -1.19 32.94 -42.02
C VAL A 998 -2.57 32.41 -42.43
N ILE A 999 -3.46 32.14 -41.49
CA ILE A 999 -4.75 31.47 -41.80
C ILE A 999 -5.65 32.36 -42.67
N GLU A 1000 -5.55 33.68 -42.46
CA GLU A 1000 -6.29 34.74 -43.14
C GLU A 1000 -6.14 34.65 -44.66
N ALA A 1001 -4.95 34.30 -45.15
CA ALA A 1001 -4.71 34.14 -46.59
C ALA A 1001 -5.53 32.98 -47.20
N SER A 1002 -5.80 31.92 -46.42
CA SER A 1002 -6.70 30.84 -46.86
C SER A 1002 -8.17 31.23 -46.75
N LEU A 1003 -8.56 32.04 -45.78
CA LEU A 1003 -9.93 32.56 -45.67
C LEU A 1003 -10.25 33.50 -46.85
N ASP A 1004 -9.33 34.41 -47.20
CA ASP A 1004 -9.42 35.26 -48.40
C ASP A 1004 -9.51 34.43 -49.69
N ALA A 1005 -8.63 33.42 -49.84
CA ALA A 1005 -8.66 32.53 -51.00
C ALA A 1005 -9.93 31.69 -51.09
N LEU A 1006 -10.60 31.40 -49.97
CA LEU A 1006 -11.89 30.71 -49.92
C LEU A 1006 -13.01 31.63 -50.43
N SER A 1007 -13.08 32.88 -49.96
CA SER A 1007 -14.00 33.90 -50.51
C SER A 1007 -13.83 34.07 -52.02
N LEU A 1008 -12.58 34.16 -52.49
CA LEU A 1008 -12.26 34.30 -53.92
C LEU A 1008 -12.65 33.05 -54.72
N ALA A 1009 -12.39 31.84 -54.21
CA ALA A 1009 -12.77 30.59 -54.87
C ALA A 1009 -14.29 30.46 -55.03
N GLN A 1010 -15.06 30.87 -54.01
CA GLN A 1010 -16.52 30.90 -54.06
C GLN A 1010 -17.02 31.94 -55.07
N LYS A 1011 -16.49 33.16 -55.02
CA LYS A 1011 -16.84 34.27 -55.93
C LYS A 1011 -16.56 33.96 -57.41
N TYR A 1012 -15.46 33.27 -57.70
CA TYR A 1012 -15.06 32.90 -59.06
C TYR A 1012 -15.45 31.46 -59.45
N LEU A 1013 -16.33 30.80 -58.67
CA LEU A 1013 -16.90 29.48 -58.94
C LEU A 1013 -15.84 28.39 -59.22
N LEU A 1014 -14.85 28.28 -58.34
CA LEU A 1014 -13.73 27.33 -58.41
C LEU A 1014 -13.87 26.21 -57.34
N PRO A 1015 -14.76 25.22 -57.53
CA PRO A 1015 -15.08 24.22 -56.50
C PRO A 1015 -13.89 23.32 -56.11
N ALA A 1016 -12.92 23.12 -57.00
CA ALA A 1016 -11.71 22.35 -56.71
C ALA A 1016 -10.71 23.13 -55.83
N VAL A 1017 -10.59 24.45 -56.04
CA VAL A 1017 -9.84 25.34 -55.12
C VAL A 1017 -10.58 25.43 -53.79
N GLU A 1018 -11.88 25.76 -53.81
CA GLU A 1018 -12.74 25.90 -52.63
C GLU A 1018 -12.61 24.70 -51.69
N ARG A 1019 -12.84 23.48 -52.18
CA ARG A 1019 -12.75 22.25 -51.37
C ARG A 1019 -11.34 22.02 -50.82
N SER A 1020 -10.30 22.32 -51.60
CA SER A 1020 -8.91 22.14 -51.18
C SER A 1020 -8.49 23.14 -50.11
N VAL A 1021 -8.98 24.38 -50.19
CA VAL A 1021 -8.77 25.44 -49.18
C VAL A 1021 -9.54 25.13 -47.90
N LEU A 1022 -10.79 24.72 -48.02
CA LEU A 1022 -11.63 24.32 -46.90
C LEU A 1022 -10.98 23.20 -46.08
N ASN A 1023 -10.46 22.16 -46.75
CA ASN A 1023 -9.78 21.03 -46.11
C ASN A 1023 -8.50 21.43 -45.36
N ILE A 1024 -7.69 22.35 -45.91
CA ILE A 1024 -6.50 22.83 -45.19
C ILE A 1024 -6.90 23.72 -44.02
N VAL A 1025 -7.94 24.56 -44.12
CA VAL A 1025 -8.43 25.37 -43.00
C VAL A 1025 -8.94 24.49 -41.86
N LYS A 1026 -9.78 23.46 -42.14
CA LYS A 1026 -10.19 22.45 -41.15
C LYS A 1026 -8.97 21.80 -40.45
N THR A 1027 -7.93 21.48 -41.23
CA THR A 1027 -6.70 20.81 -40.74
C THR A 1027 -5.78 21.73 -39.91
N LEU A 1028 -5.80 23.04 -40.18
CA LEU A 1028 -4.94 24.03 -39.50
C LEU A 1028 -5.56 24.68 -38.26
N LEU A 1029 -6.77 24.29 -37.86
CA LEU A 1029 -7.42 24.79 -36.65
C LEU A 1029 -6.56 24.56 -35.39
N ASN A 1030 -6.23 25.66 -34.72
CA ASN A 1030 -5.52 25.71 -33.45
C ASN A 1030 -6.14 26.79 -32.53
N ASP A 1031 -5.63 26.89 -31.31
CA ASP A 1031 -6.16 27.80 -30.28
C ASP A 1031 -5.84 29.27 -30.52
N ASP A 1032 -4.88 29.58 -31.40
CA ASP A 1032 -4.59 30.95 -31.86
C ASP A 1032 -5.55 31.40 -32.97
N CYS A 1033 -5.95 30.49 -33.87
CA CYS A 1033 -6.64 30.84 -35.12
C CYS A 1033 -8.15 30.54 -35.13
N VAL A 1034 -8.65 29.64 -34.26
CA VAL A 1034 -10.04 29.16 -34.30
C VAL A 1034 -11.08 30.28 -34.13
N LEU A 1035 -10.78 31.31 -33.32
CA LEU A 1035 -11.69 32.44 -33.15
C LEU A 1035 -11.81 33.25 -34.45
N ASN A 1036 -10.70 33.54 -35.14
CA ASN A 1036 -10.71 34.24 -36.43
C ASN A 1036 -11.50 33.46 -37.48
N VAL A 1037 -11.32 32.13 -37.55
CA VAL A 1037 -12.07 31.25 -38.46
C VAL A 1037 -13.56 31.25 -38.12
N PHE A 1038 -13.92 31.19 -36.83
CA PHE A 1038 -15.31 31.25 -36.37
C PHE A 1038 -16.00 32.58 -36.77
N GLU A 1039 -15.36 33.73 -36.48
CA GLU A 1039 -15.90 35.04 -36.85
C GLU A 1039 -16.05 35.21 -38.37
N TRP A 1040 -15.04 34.77 -39.14
CA TRP A 1040 -15.11 34.80 -40.61
C TRP A 1040 -16.24 33.91 -41.13
N SER A 1041 -16.45 32.74 -40.52
CA SER A 1041 -17.51 31.80 -40.91
C SER A 1041 -18.91 32.39 -40.72
N LEU A 1042 -19.13 33.12 -39.62
CA LEU A 1042 -20.37 33.87 -39.41
C LEU A 1042 -20.55 35.01 -40.41
N ARG A 1043 -19.50 35.80 -40.69
CA ARG A 1043 -19.55 36.92 -41.66
C ARG A 1043 -19.84 36.47 -43.09
N ASN A 1044 -19.37 35.29 -43.48
CA ASN A 1044 -19.48 34.76 -44.86
C ASN A 1044 -20.52 33.63 -44.98
N TYR A 1045 -21.35 33.38 -43.94
CA TYR A 1045 -22.36 32.31 -43.90
C TYR A 1045 -21.83 30.89 -44.19
N ASN A 1046 -20.54 30.63 -43.94
CA ASN A 1046 -19.92 29.33 -44.20
C ASN A 1046 -20.22 28.35 -43.05
N GLN A 1047 -21.28 27.54 -43.23
CA GLN A 1047 -21.73 26.57 -42.23
C GLN A 1047 -20.68 25.51 -41.89
N GLU A 1048 -19.86 25.09 -42.85
CA GLU A 1048 -18.95 23.96 -42.67
C GLU A 1048 -17.75 24.33 -41.78
N LEU A 1049 -17.17 25.51 -41.99
CA LEU A 1049 -16.16 26.06 -41.08
C LEU A 1049 -16.75 26.53 -39.74
N LEU A 1050 -18.02 26.95 -39.72
CA LEU A 1050 -18.72 27.30 -38.48
C LEU A 1050 -18.89 26.06 -37.57
N VAL A 1051 -19.29 24.92 -38.15
CA VAL A 1051 -19.36 23.63 -37.42
C VAL A 1051 -17.97 23.18 -36.99
N ALA A 1052 -16.97 23.19 -37.87
CA ALA A 1052 -15.60 22.76 -37.55
C ALA A 1052 -14.97 23.58 -36.41
N SER A 1053 -15.13 24.91 -36.43
CA SER A 1053 -14.64 25.80 -35.36
C SER A 1053 -15.42 25.62 -34.06
N THR A 1054 -16.75 25.50 -34.11
CA THR A 1054 -17.61 25.20 -32.93
C THR A 1054 -17.22 23.86 -32.29
N TYR A 1055 -16.98 22.81 -33.08
CA TYR A 1055 -16.50 21.52 -32.60
C TYR A 1055 -15.10 21.63 -32.00
N TYR A 1056 -14.21 22.44 -32.56
CA TYR A 1056 -12.89 22.70 -31.97
C TYR A 1056 -13.01 23.33 -30.57
N PHE A 1057 -13.87 24.33 -30.37
CA PHE A 1057 -14.11 24.92 -29.04
C PHE A 1057 -14.58 23.87 -28.01
N LEU A 1058 -15.33 22.85 -28.42
CA LEU A 1058 -15.83 21.78 -27.54
C LEU A 1058 -14.79 20.66 -27.32
N TYR A 1059 -14.32 20.02 -28.39
CA TYR A 1059 -13.54 18.77 -28.34
C TYR A 1059 -12.03 18.95 -28.15
N SER A 1060 -11.46 20.12 -28.46
CA SER A 1060 -9.99 20.32 -28.48
C SER A 1060 -9.28 19.88 -27.19
N ASP A 1061 -8.32 18.97 -27.35
CA ASP A 1061 -7.41 18.47 -26.31
C ASP A 1061 -6.24 19.44 -26.12
N ILE A 1062 -6.57 20.66 -25.66
CA ILE A 1062 -5.62 21.67 -25.18
C ILE A 1062 -5.65 21.73 -23.66
N SER A 1063 -4.61 22.31 -23.05
CA SER A 1063 -4.61 22.55 -21.61
C SER A 1063 -5.84 23.37 -21.18
N GLY A 1064 -6.42 23.04 -20.03
CA GLY A 1064 -7.58 23.77 -19.51
C GLY A 1064 -7.33 25.27 -19.35
N ALA A 1065 -6.09 25.67 -19.05
CA ALA A 1065 -5.68 27.07 -18.98
C ALA A 1065 -5.69 27.76 -20.36
N ALA A 1066 -5.20 27.12 -21.43
CA ALA A 1066 -5.31 27.63 -22.80
C ALA A 1066 -6.77 27.75 -23.24
N LYS A 1067 -7.59 26.72 -22.94
CA LYS A 1067 -9.02 26.72 -23.25
C LYS A 1067 -9.79 27.83 -22.52
N CYS A 1068 -9.44 28.10 -21.27
CA CYS A 1068 -10.00 29.20 -20.49
C CYS A 1068 -9.66 30.57 -21.11
N LYS A 1069 -8.41 30.78 -21.56
CA LYS A 1069 -8.03 32.00 -22.31
C LYS A 1069 -8.84 32.13 -23.60
N LEU A 1070 -8.96 31.07 -24.39
CA LEU A 1070 -9.72 31.02 -25.63
C LEU A 1070 -11.21 31.35 -25.42
N TYR A 1071 -11.84 30.79 -24.39
CA TYR A 1071 -13.25 31.06 -24.06
C TYR A 1071 -13.47 32.51 -23.62
N ARG A 1072 -12.54 33.09 -22.85
CA ARG A 1072 -12.59 34.51 -22.47
C ARG A 1072 -12.35 35.44 -23.66
N ALA A 1073 -11.49 35.06 -24.61
CA ALA A 1073 -11.32 35.80 -25.87
C ALA A 1073 -12.62 35.80 -26.69
N ALA A 1074 -13.26 34.63 -26.88
CA ALA A 1074 -14.54 34.53 -27.57
C ALA A 1074 -15.66 35.33 -26.89
N ASN A 1075 -15.70 35.36 -25.55
CA ASN A 1075 -16.67 36.16 -24.79
C ASN A 1075 -16.47 37.68 -24.89
N ARG A 1076 -15.28 38.13 -25.33
CA ARG A 1076 -14.95 39.54 -25.63
C ARG A 1076 -15.19 39.92 -27.10
N SER A 1077 -15.50 38.95 -27.97
CA SER A 1077 -15.83 39.18 -29.38
C SER A 1077 -17.19 39.87 -29.55
N SER A 1078 -17.39 40.52 -30.71
CA SER A 1078 -18.70 40.98 -31.15
C SER A 1078 -19.71 39.84 -31.36
N TYR A 1079 -19.25 38.60 -31.54
CA TYR A 1079 -20.08 37.41 -31.78
C TYR A 1079 -20.22 36.49 -30.55
N ARG A 1080 -20.02 37.04 -29.34
CA ARG A 1080 -20.07 36.27 -28.08
C ARG A 1080 -21.39 35.54 -27.88
N ASP A 1081 -22.50 36.14 -28.33
CA ASP A 1081 -23.85 35.64 -28.08
C ASP A 1081 -24.18 34.50 -29.07
N GLU A 1082 -23.77 34.63 -30.34
CA GLU A 1082 -23.77 33.55 -31.32
C GLU A 1082 -22.84 32.39 -30.92
N TRP A 1083 -21.64 32.69 -30.42
CA TRP A 1083 -20.69 31.69 -29.91
C TRP A 1083 -21.29 30.89 -28.76
N ARG A 1084 -21.78 31.57 -27.72
CA ARG A 1084 -22.39 30.91 -26.55
C ARG A 1084 -23.62 30.09 -26.97
N ARG A 1085 -24.45 30.62 -27.89
CA ARG A 1085 -25.60 29.92 -28.45
C ARG A 1085 -25.19 28.64 -29.20
N LEU A 1086 -24.25 28.72 -30.14
CA LEU A 1086 -23.83 27.58 -30.97
C LEU A 1086 -23.18 26.47 -30.15
N LEU A 1087 -22.37 26.78 -29.14
CA LEU A 1087 -21.85 25.77 -28.21
C LEU A 1087 -22.98 25.07 -27.45
N THR A 1088 -23.95 25.84 -26.97
CA THR A 1088 -25.08 25.34 -26.19
C THR A 1088 -26.02 24.48 -27.04
N GLU A 1089 -26.34 24.92 -28.26
CA GLU A 1089 -27.15 24.18 -29.24
C GLU A 1089 -26.45 22.90 -29.69
N THR A 1090 -25.13 22.92 -29.91
CA THR A 1090 -24.36 21.72 -30.28
C THR A 1090 -24.40 20.66 -29.17
N ILE A 1091 -24.32 21.06 -27.91
CA ILE A 1091 -24.49 20.15 -26.76
C ILE A 1091 -25.94 19.66 -26.67
N LEU A 1092 -26.92 20.57 -26.77
CA LEU A 1092 -28.34 20.25 -26.69
C LEU A 1092 -28.76 19.21 -27.75
N PHE A 1093 -28.35 19.42 -29.01
CA PHE A 1093 -28.64 18.53 -30.13
C PHE A 1093 -28.17 17.08 -29.91
N ARG A 1094 -27.10 16.86 -29.11
CA ARG A 1094 -26.59 15.52 -28.80
C ARG A 1094 -27.25 14.85 -27.59
N ILE A 1095 -28.00 15.58 -26.78
CA ILE A 1095 -28.66 15.04 -25.57
C ILE A 1095 -30.19 15.12 -25.60
N GLN A 1096 -30.74 15.90 -26.53
CA GLN A 1096 -32.18 15.99 -26.73
C GLN A 1096 -32.72 14.59 -27.06
N PRO A 1097 -33.74 14.09 -26.35
CA PRO A 1097 -34.37 12.84 -26.74
C PRO A 1097 -34.98 13.04 -28.14
N ASN A 1098 -34.63 12.13 -29.08
CA ASN A 1098 -35.29 12.10 -30.39
C ASN A 1098 -36.81 12.11 -30.17
N ALA A 1099 -37.51 13.07 -30.76
CA ALA A 1099 -38.97 13.13 -30.75
C ALA A 1099 -39.61 12.05 -31.65
N GLU A 1100 -38.77 11.24 -32.32
CA GLU A 1100 -39.14 10.15 -33.22
C GLU A 1100 -38.40 8.86 -32.82
N GLN A 1101 -38.98 8.12 -31.86
CA GLN A 1101 -38.79 6.67 -31.66
C GLN A 1101 -39.93 6.09 -30.81
#